data_AF-A0A7J4B404-F1
#
_entry.id   AF-A0A7J4B404-F1
#
_cell.length_a   1.000
_cell.length_b   1.000
_cell.length_c   1.000
_cell.angle_alpha   90.00
_cell.angle_beta   90.00
_cell.angle_gamma   90.00
#
_symmetry.space_group_name_H-M   'P 1'
#
loop_
_entity.id
_entity.type
_entity.pdbx_description
1 polymer ?
#
loop_
_entity_poly.entity_id
_entity_poly.type
_entity_poly.pdbx_seq_one_letter_code
_entity_poly.pdbx_strand_id
1 'polypeptide(L)'
;MLLGRILGKTTTSRFSFKEETRVKKLQYVAVKDFEGKWVLGYVDSIEKSADQTIANVEVIGFRDSRGFLKVPSVPFEPSTPVFTADEDLIKNVLGLKDKGLYLGILDNYKIKVNIPFKHIFKHIAILSKTGGGKSYTAGVLLEEFAENNLSAVVIDPHGEYATITKPNSKREEIKLMEMFGIAPKSYEDSVIIFDKERPIKFDSKLTADEISDIFQGSLSPNQIGLLYSFIKKLQGKNYTIKDIIDSLLTSDSQSKWSIISTLESLEKTKIFSTNPTKPEEIVKPGKISIIDLKEMPQNIQQIIVMKLAKELFEARKRNIIPEFIFVLEEGHNFCPERSFGETPSSKIIRTMASEGRKFGLSICVISQRPAKIDKNVLSQCNTQIILKVTNPNDLRTILDSLEGVTESTKEEIKNLPIGVCLLVGVTESPLIVDVRVRRSEHGGEVIKTEKVGKRILTFAPKISEDDIKKCYKSIAGVDLINYPLWKVKGVYEDSDITIFFDGLSGELIYQFGKRIEQTNYLRDLLNLTQKQREIIMYLMKENVSDTKNISKALGLSMDDIKNEMKILMSKNYVVAEGDLFKINIIPIDLKKLFIESDLVPVEEGIKIDAKITSEIVRSIAEMLGLKVKEIETVYFPYWSVLTYKNRRFLINALDKRLDLNKSKIISDFV
;
A
#
# COMPACT_ATOMS: atom_id res chain seq x y z
N MET A 1 -22.77 -22.76 -28.45
CA MET A 1 -21.80 -22.88 -29.58
C MET A 1 -20.91 -24.07 -29.34
N LEU A 2 -20.62 -24.91 -30.35
CA LEU A 2 -19.68 -26.04 -30.22
C LEU A 2 -18.25 -25.49 -30.13
N LEU A 3 -17.48 -25.94 -29.14
CA LEU A 3 -16.07 -25.56 -28.95
C LEU A 3 -15.11 -26.67 -29.38
N GLY A 4 -15.54 -27.92 -29.28
CA GLY A 4 -14.72 -29.07 -29.66
C GLY A 4 -15.24 -30.38 -29.08
N ARG A 5 -14.37 -31.39 -29.03
CA ARG A 5 -14.73 -32.75 -28.58
C ARG A 5 -13.70 -33.33 -27.63
N ILE A 6 -14.20 -34.03 -26.60
CA ILE A 6 -13.37 -34.66 -25.57
C ILE A 6 -12.38 -35.65 -26.18
N LEU A 7 -11.15 -35.65 -25.66
CA LEU A 7 -10.05 -36.51 -26.08
C LEU A 7 -9.43 -37.24 -24.90
N GLY A 8 -8.84 -38.40 -25.21
CA GLY A 8 -7.94 -39.10 -24.30
C GLY A 8 -8.64 -39.63 -23.05
N LYS A 9 -7.87 -39.70 -21.96
CA LYS A 9 -8.34 -40.22 -20.67
C LYS A 9 -9.09 -39.12 -19.92
N THR A 10 -10.32 -39.41 -19.52
CA THR A 10 -11.15 -38.53 -18.71
C THR A 10 -11.28 -39.05 -17.28
N THR A 11 -11.60 -38.15 -16.35
CA THR A 11 -12.05 -38.48 -14.99
C THR A 11 -13.40 -37.81 -14.74
N THR A 12 -13.98 -38.03 -13.56
CA THR A 12 -15.18 -37.33 -13.11
C THR A 12 -14.93 -35.85 -12.79
N SER A 13 -13.67 -35.48 -12.56
CA SER A 13 -13.26 -34.13 -12.15
C SER A 13 -12.54 -33.35 -13.24
N ARG A 14 -12.01 -34.02 -14.28
CA ARG A 14 -11.22 -33.39 -15.34
C ARG A 14 -11.37 -34.10 -16.68
N PHE A 15 -11.29 -33.33 -17.75
CA PHE A 15 -11.16 -33.85 -19.10
C PHE A 15 -10.40 -32.86 -19.98
N SER A 16 -9.96 -33.32 -21.14
CA SER A 16 -9.35 -32.46 -22.17
C SER A 16 -10.15 -32.58 -23.46
N PHE A 17 -10.18 -31.52 -24.26
CA PHE A 17 -10.87 -31.54 -25.56
C PHE A 17 -10.04 -30.87 -26.65
N LYS A 18 -10.19 -31.36 -27.88
CA LYS A 18 -9.59 -30.75 -29.07
C LYS A 18 -10.36 -29.49 -29.43
N GLU A 19 -9.67 -28.36 -29.53
CA GLU A 19 -10.27 -27.11 -29.98
C GLU A 19 -10.71 -27.21 -31.46
N GLU A 20 -12.00 -27.00 -31.72
CA GLU A 20 -12.54 -26.78 -33.08
C GLU A 20 -12.83 -25.29 -33.31
N THR A 21 -13.18 -24.56 -32.25
CA THR A 21 -13.34 -23.10 -32.27
C THR A 21 -12.54 -22.47 -31.14
N ARG A 22 -12.07 -21.24 -31.33
CA ARG A 22 -11.23 -20.54 -30.37
C ARG A 22 -11.79 -20.55 -28.93
N VAL A 23 -11.02 -21.10 -28.01
CA VAL A 23 -11.29 -21.15 -26.56
C VAL A 23 -10.34 -20.21 -25.83
N LYS A 24 -10.78 -19.65 -24.70
CA LYS A 24 -9.94 -18.85 -23.81
C LYS A 24 -9.71 -19.59 -22.49
N LYS A 25 -8.54 -19.35 -21.89
CA LYS A 25 -8.31 -19.72 -20.49
C LYS A 25 -9.39 -19.04 -19.66
N LEU A 26 -9.84 -19.71 -18.61
CA LEU A 26 -10.85 -19.22 -17.69
C LEU A 26 -12.28 -19.12 -18.27
N GLN A 27 -12.54 -19.80 -19.39
CA GLN A 27 -13.86 -19.86 -20.00
C GLN A 27 -14.68 -21.02 -19.41
N TYR A 28 -15.93 -20.76 -19.03
CA TYR A 28 -16.91 -21.79 -18.69
C TYR A 28 -17.41 -22.53 -19.93
N VAL A 29 -17.47 -23.84 -19.82
CA VAL A 29 -17.91 -24.78 -20.86
C VAL A 29 -19.01 -25.69 -20.32
N ALA A 30 -19.82 -26.20 -21.22
CA ALA A 30 -20.91 -27.11 -20.93
C ALA A 30 -20.72 -28.42 -21.69
N VAL A 31 -20.90 -29.53 -21.00
CA VAL A 31 -20.84 -30.88 -21.57
C VAL A 31 -22.00 -31.70 -21.01
N LYS A 32 -22.53 -32.64 -21.79
CA LYS A 32 -23.54 -33.57 -21.28
C LYS A 32 -22.89 -34.78 -20.62
N ASP A 33 -23.40 -35.18 -19.46
CA ASP A 33 -23.05 -36.46 -18.85
C ASP A 33 -23.77 -37.63 -19.55
N PHE A 34 -23.55 -38.85 -19.06
CA PHE A 34 -24.15 -40.07 -19.60
C PHE A 34 -25.69 -40.10 -19.47
N GLU A 35 -26.27 -39.34 -18.54
CA GLU A 35 -27.72 -39.18 -18.36
C GLU A 35 -28.29 -38.02 -19.19
N GLY A 36 -27.45 -37.32 -19.95
CA GLY A 36 -27.83 -36.19 -20.78
C GLY A 36 -27.99 -34.86 -20.03
N LYS A 37 -27.58 -34.79 -18.75
CA LYS A 37 -27.60 -33.56 -17.94
C LYS A 37 -26.44 -32.66 -18.32
N TRP A 38 -26.70 -31.35 -18.33
CA TRP A 38 -25.66 -30.36 -18.56
C TRP A 38 -24.78 -30.21 -17.33
N VAL A 39 -23.48 -30.40 -17.53
CA VAL A 39 -22.43 -30.25 -16.53
C VAL A 39 -21.57 -29.05 -16.91
N LEU A 40 -21.34 -28.18 -15.94
CA LEU A 40 -20.46 -27.04 -16.07
C LEU A 40 -19.01 -27.48 -15.80
N GLY A 41 -18.11 -27.03 -16.67
CA GLY A 41 -16.68 -27.09 -16.47
C GLY A 41 -16.04 -25.72 -16.74
N TYR A 42 -14.76 -25.62 -16.45
CA TYR A 42 -13.98 -24.40 -16.63
C TYR A 42 -12.61 -24.72 -17.22
N VAL A 43 -12.18 -23.94 -18.21
CA VAL A 43 -10.91 -24.15 -18.91
C VAL A 43 -9.75 -23.66 -18.04
N ASP A 44 -9.06 -24.60 -17.40
CA ASP A 44 -7.90 -24.35 -16.53
C ASP A 44 -6.65 -23.98 -17.35
N SER A 45 -6.36 -24.73 -18.41
CA SER A 45 -5.18 -24.52 -19.24
C SER A 45 -5.42 -24.83 -20.71
N ILE A 46 -4.63 -24.20 -21.58
CA ILE A 46 -4.66 -24.41 -23.03
C ILE A 46 -3.24 -24.70 -23.49
N GLU A 47 -3.06 -25.84 -24.14
CA GLU A 47 -1.81 -26.29 -24.72
C GLU A 47 -1.90 -26.25 -26.24
N LYS A 48 -0.87 -25.74 -26.90
CA LYS A 48 -0.84 -25.63 -28.36
C LYS A 48 0.39 -26.34 -28.90
N SER A 49 0.18 -27.33 -29.75
CA SER A 49 1.20 -28.01 -30.55
C SER A 49 1.12 -27.57 -32.02
N ALA A 50 1.99 -28.12 -32.87
CA ALA A 50 2.04 -27.78 -34.30
C ALA A 50 0.76 -28.15 -35.06
N ASP A 51 0.03 -29.15 -34.58
CA ASP A 51 -1.08 -29.82 -35.25
C ASP A 51 -2.43 -29.64 -34.54
N GLN A 52 -2.44 -29.23 -33.27
CA GLN A 52 -3.67 -29.09 -32.49
C GLN A 52 -3.54 -28.12 -31.32
N THR A 53 -4.69 -27.59 -30.89
CA THR A 53 -4.84 -26.93 -29.60
C THR A 53 -5.70 -27.83 -28.71
N ILE A 54 -5.23 -28.09 -27.49
CA ILE A 54 -5.94 -28.89 -26.49
C ILE A 54 -6.28 -27.98 -25.31
N ALA A 55 -7.55 -27.98 -24.92
CA ALA A 55 -8.01 -27.29 -23.72
C ALA A 55 -8.25 -28.31 -22.61
N ASN A 56 -7.65 -28.09 -21.44
CA ASN A 56 -7.85 -28.87 -20.24
C ASN A 56 -8.94 -28.22 -19.38
N VAL A 57 -9.91 -29.02 -18.94
CA VAL A 57 -11.11 -28.57 -18.25
C VAL A 57 -11.17 -29.19 -16.87
N GLU A 58 -11.41 -28.35 -15.87
CA GLU A 58 -11.81 -28.77 -14.53
C GLU A 58 -13.34 -28.77 -14.43
N VAL A 59 -13.90 -29.88 -13.94
CA VAL A 59 -15.33 -30.09 -13.85
C VAL A 59 -15.84 -29.48 -12.54
N ILE A 60 -16.77 -28.53 -12.66
CA ILE A 60 -17.44 -27.93 -11.51
C ILE A 60 -18.62 -28.79 -11.09
N GLY A 61 -19.42 -29.25 -12.07
CA GLY A 61 -20.54 -30.14 -11.82
C GLY A 61 -21.88 -29.61 -12.34
N PHE A 62 -22.96 -30.09 -11.73
CA PHE A 62 -24.33 -29.68 -12.00
C PHE A 62 -25.09 -29.57 -10.67
N ARG A 63 -26.23 -28.87 -10.63
CA ARG A 63 -27.10 -28.87 -9.45
C ARG A 63 -28.21 -29.90 -9.57
N ASP A 64 -28.39 -30.69 -8.51
CA ASP A 64 -29.51 -31.62 -8.41
C ASP A 64 -30.85 -30.90 -8.16
N SER A 65 -31.95 -31.66 -8.15
CA SER A 65 -33.30 -31.11 -7.91
C SER A 65 -33.48 -30.47 -6.53
N ARG A 66 -32.60 -30.76 -5.57
CA ARG A 66 -32.57 -30.15 -4.23
C ARG A 66 -31.65 -28.93 -4.18
N GLY A 67 -30.97 -28.61 -5.28
CA GLY A 67 -30.06 -27.47 -5.42
C GLY A 67 -28.65 -27.73 -4.90
N PHE A 68 -28.26 -28.97 -4.61
CA PHE A 68 -26.88 -29.29 -4.22
C PHE A 68 -25.98 -29.39 -5.45
N LEU A 69 -24.77 -28.82 -5.39
CA LEU A 69 -23.76 -29.07 -6.40
C LEU A 69 -23.32 -30.54 -6.33
N LYS A 70 -23.29 -31.19 -7.48
CA LYS A 70 -22.87 -32.57 -7.66
C LYS A 70 -21.88 -32.65 -8.80
N VAL A 71 -20.83 -33.43 -8.60
CA VAL A 71 -19.94 -33.84 -9.68
C VAL A 71 -20.50 -35.09 -10.36
N PRO A 72 -20.23 -35.29 -11.66
CA PRO A 72 -20.57 -36.54 -12.35
C PRO A 72 -19.98 -37.75 -11.62
N SER A 73 -20.75 -38.83 -11.53
CA SER A 73 -20.30 -40.10 -10.95
C SER A 73 -19.53 -40.98 -11.94
N VAL A 74 -19.67 -40.70 -13.24
CA VAL A 74 -19.05 -41.43 -14.34
C VAL A 74 -18.24 -40.44 -15.18
N PRO A 75 -17.00 -40.78 -15.60
CA PRO A 75 -16.22 -39.96 -16.53
C PRO A 75 -16.93 -39.76 -17.87
N PHE A 76 -16.64 -38.65 -18.55
CA PHE A 76 -17.19 -38.38 -19.87
C PHE A 76 -16.60 -39.30 -20.94
N GLU A 77 -17.41 -39.72 -21.90
CA GLU A 77 -16.95 -40.53 -23.03
C GLU A 77 -16.07 -39.70 -23.99
N PRO A 78 -14.99 -40.27 -24.55
CA PRO A 78 -14.25 -39.64 -25.63
C PRO A 78 -15.16 -39.28 -26.81
N SER A 79 -14.81 -38.20 -27.52
CA SER A 79 -15.57 -37.62 -28.63
C SER A 79 -16.89 -36.91 -28.25
N THR A 80 -17.26 -36.88 -26.96
CA THR A 80 -18.40 -36.10 -26.48
C THR A 80 -18.23 -34.62 -26.84
N PRO A 81 -19.25 -33.96 -27.45
CA PRO A 81 -19.19 -32.54 -27.78
C PRO A 81 -19.13 -31.64 -26.54
N VAL A 82 -18.28 -30.62 -26.60
CA VAL A 82 -18.12 -29.58 -25.58
C VAL A 82 -18.61 -28.25 -26.14
N PHE A 83 -19.47 -27.56 -25.39
CA PHE A 83 -20.10 -26.32 -25.82
C PHE A 83 -19.70 -25.14 -24.94
N THR A 84 -19.91 -23.92 -25.42
CA THR A 84 -19.94 -22.73 -24.56
C THR A 84 -21.11 -22.83 -23.58
N ALA A 85 -20.87 -22.58 -22.29
CA ALA A 85 -21.92 -22.51 -21.30
C ALA A 85 -22.74 -21.21 -21.46
N ASP A 86 -24.06 -21.32 -21.37
CA ASP A 86 -24.94 -20.16 -21.30
C ASP A 86 -24.96 -19.55 -19.89
N GLU A 87 -25.44 -18.31 -19.78
CA GLU A 87 -25.44 -17.59 -18.51
C GLU A 87 -26.34 -18.23 -17.44
N ASP A 88 -27.42 -18.88 -17.84
CA ASP A 88 -28.38 -19.47 -16.91
C ASP A 88 -27.80 -20.73 -16.26
N LEU A 89 -27.12 -21.57 -17.05
CA LEU A 89 -26.36 -22.72 -16.55
C LEU A 89 -25.24 -22.25 -15.61
N ILE A 90 -24.47 -21.22 -15.99
CA ILE A 90 -23.40 -20.67 -15.15
C ILE A 90 -23.97 -20.18 -13.81
N LYS A 91 -25.00 -19.32 -13.84
CA LYS A 91 -25.64 -18.78 -12.64
C LYS A 91 -26.19 -19.90 -11.75
N ASN A 92 -26.88 -20.86 -12.35
CA ASN A 92 -27.49 -21.97 -11.63
C ASN A 92 -26.43 -22.83 -10.94
N VAL A 93 -25.45 -23.35 -11.70
CA VAL A 93 -24.47 -24.29 -11.17
C VAL A 93 -23.56 -23.62 -10.13
N LEU A 94 -23.04 -22.43 -10.41
CA LEU A 94 -22.23 -21.67 -9.45
C LEU A 94 -23.05 -21.25 -8.22
N GLY A 95 -24.38 -21.22 -8.32
CA GLY A 95 -25.28 -20.86 -7.22
C GLY A 95 -25.34 -19.35 -6.97
N LEU A 96 -25.09 -18.56 -8.00
CA LEU A 96 -25.13 -17.09 -7.93
C LEU A 96 -26.55 -16.64 -7.57
N LYS A 97 -26.65 -15.61 -6.73
CA LYS A 97 -27.92 -15.06 -6.25
C LYS A 97 -28.13 -13.66 -6.79
N ASP A 98 -29.38 -13.35 -7.14
CA ASP A 98 -29.74 -12.02 -7.66
C ASP A 98 -29.80 -10.94 -6.57
N LYS A 99 -30.00 -11.34 -5.31
CA LYS A 99 -30.10 -10.43 -4.16
C LYS A 99 -28.89 -10.56 -3.24
N GLY A 100 -28.34 -9.42 -2.83
CA GLY A 100 -27.20 -9.31 -1.93
C GLY A 100 -26.48 -7.97 -2.11
N LEU A 101 -25.26 -7.89 -1.60
CA LEU A 101 -24.36 -6.77 -1.85
C LEU A 101 -23.72 -6.94 -3.23
N TYR A 102 -23.96 -6.01 -4.14
CA TYR A 102 -23.43 -6.08 -5.49
C TYR A 102 -21.93 -5.74 -5.53
N LEU A 103 -21.09 -6.77 -5.66
CA LEU A 103 -19.63 -6.65 -5.67
C LEU A 103 -19.10 -6.28 -7.06
N GLY A 104 -19.71 -6.83 -8.12
CA GLY A 104 -19.19 -6.69 -9.48
C GLY A 104 -19.74 -7.75 -10.43
N ILE A 105 -19.01 -8.03 -11.51
CA ILE A 105 -19.39 -9.03 -12.51
C ILE A 105 -18.42 -10.20 -12.50
N LEU A 106 -18.91 -11.38 -12.86
CA LEU A 106 -18.06 -12.56 -13.06
C LEU A 106 -17.09 -12.28 -14.21
N ASP A 107 -15.79 -12.50 -13.99
CA ASP A 107 -14.75 -12.10 -14.95
C ASP A 107 -15.00 -12.66 -16.36
N ASN A 108 -14.95 -11.81 -17.38
CA ASN A 108 -15.32 -12.08 -18.78
C ASN A 108 -16.81 -12.38 -19.07
N TYR A 109 -17.71 -12.24 -18.08
CA TYR A 109 -19.15 -12.46 -18.25
C TYR A 109 -19.96 -11.25 -17.79
N LYS A 110 -21.11 -11.01 -18.41
CA LYS A 110 -22.07 -9.96 -17.98
C LYS A 110 -22.98 -10.43 -16.84
N ILE A 111 -22.47 -11.32 -15.99
CA ILE A 111 -23.23 -11.94 -14.91
C ILE A 111 -22.88 -11.22 -13.61
N LYS A 112 -23.87 -10.63 -12.96
CA LYS A 112 -23.69 -9.96 -11.65
C LYS A 112 -23.35 -10.97 -10.57
N VAL A 113 -22.39 -10.60 -9.72
CA VAL A 113 -22.01 -11.35 -8.53
C VAL A 113 -22.38 -10.55 -7.30
N ASN A 114 -23.33 -11.08 -6.53
CA ASN A 114 -23.77 -10.51 -5.27
C ASN A 114 -23.31 -11.37 -4.09
N ILE A 115 -22.85 -10.74 -3.01
CA ILE A 115 -22.63 -11.40 -1.73
C ILE A 115 -23.99 -11.48 -1.01
N PRO A 116 -24.60 -12.66 -0.83
CA PRO A 116 -25.93 -12.74 -0.24
C PRO A 116 -25.93 -12.25 1.22
N PHE A 117 -26.99 -11.59 1.67
CA PHE A 117 -27.07 -10.97 3.00
C PHE A 117 -26.71 -11.93 4.16
N LYS A 118 -27.07 -13.21 4.03
CA LYS A 118 -26.73 -14.25 5.02
C LYS A 118 -25.22 -14.47 5.22
N HIS A 119 -24.38 -14.03 4.29
CA HIS A 119 -22.91 -14.13 4.38
C HIS A 119 -22.27 -12.88 5.01
N ILE A 120 -22.96 -11.74 5.02
CA ILE A 120 -22.47 -10.50 5.65
C ILE A 120 -22.17 -10.75 7.13
N PHE A 121 -23.06 -11.51 7.80
CA PHE A 121 -22.92 -11.84 9.22
C PHE A 121 -22.05 -13.08 9.49
N LYS A 122 -21.19 -13.47 8.55
CA LYS A 122 -20.21 -14.58 8.71
C LYS A 122 -18.77 -14.11 8.67
N HIS A 123 -18.55 -12.84 8.97
CA HIS A 123 -17.26 -12.16 8.93
C HIS A 123 -16.64 -12.12 7.52
N ILE A 124 -15.93 -11.04 7.23
CA ILE A 124 -15.35 -10.77 5.91
C ILE A 124 -13.86 -10.51 6.06
N ALA A 125 -13.06 -11.02 5.13
CA ALA A 125 -11.66 -10.61 4.98
C ALA A 125 -11.45 -10.00 3.59
N ILE A 126 -10.76 -8.85 3.51
CA ILE A 126 -10.32 -8.24 2.25
C ILE A 126 -8.79 -8.22 2.25
N LEU A 127 -8.21 -9.05 1.39
CA LEU A 127 -6.79 -9.39 1.40
C LEU A 127 -6.15 -9.02 0.06
N SER A 128 -5.01 -8.33 0.07
CA SER A 128 -4.31 -7.93 -1.16
C SER A 128 -2.86 -7.60 -0.87
N LYS A 129 -2.07 -7.28 -1.89
CA LYS A 129 -0.82 -6.50 -1.73
C LYS A 129 -1.10 -5.00 -1.58
N THR A 130 -0.06 -4.20 -1.33
CA THR A 130 -0.14 -2.72 -1.39
C THR A 130 -0.54 -2.25 -2.80
N GLY A 131 -1.48 -1.32 -2.88
CA GLY A 131 -1.99 -0.79 -4.17
C GLY A 131 -2.84 -1.78 -4.97
N GLY A 132 -3.24 -2.91 -4.40
CA GLY A 132 -4.04 -3.93 -5.10
C GLY A 132 -5.55 -3.69 -5.07
N GLY A 133 -6.03 -2.57 -4.49
CA GLY A 133 -7.45 -2.18 -4.50
C GLY A 133 -8.26 -2.54 -3.24
N LYS A 134 -7.62 -2.77 -2.09
CA LYS A 134 -8.30 -3.14 -0.82
C LYS A 134 -9.35 -2.12 -0.37
N SER A 135 -8.91 -0.89 -0.09
CA SER A 135 -9.78 0.19 0.36
C SER A 135 -10.84 0.57 -0.68
N TYR A 136 -10.51 0.43 -1.98
CA TYR A 136 -11.47 0.61 -3.06
C TYR A 136 -12.59 -0.43 -2.99
N THR A 137 -12.23 -1.71 -2.82
CA THR A 137 -13.19 -2.83 -2.69
C THR A 137 -14.00 -2.74 -1.40
N ALA A 138 -13.38 -2.33 -0.30
CA ALA A 138 -14.07 -2.03 0.95
C ALA A 138 -15.07 -0.88 0.77
N GLY A 139 -14.68 0.18 0.04
CA GLY A 139 -15.58 1.27 -0.36
C GLY A 139 -16.78 0.77 -1.17
N VAL A 140 -16.57 -0.14 -2.13
CA VAL A 140 -17.66 -0.80 -2.87
C VAL A 140 -18.62 -1.51 -1.92
N LEU A 141 -18.12 -2.26 -0.93
CA LEU A 141 -18.99 -2.90 0.05
C LEU A 141 -19.75 -1.88 0.89
N LEU A 142 -19.09 -0.82 1.38
CA LEU A 142 -19.73 0.21 2.19
C LEU A 142 -20.85 0.94 1.42
N GLU A 143 -20.68 1.19 0.12
CA GLU A 143 -21.76 1.70 -0.73
C GLU A 143 -22.95 0.76 -0.75
N GLU A 144 -22.73 -0.55 -0.88
CA GLU A 144 -23.81 -1.54 -0.84
C GLU A 144 -24.46 -1.64 0.55
N PHE A 145 -23.72 -1.42 1.63
CA PHE A 145 -24.30 -1.29 2.96
C PHE A 145 -25.26 -0.10 3.03
N ALA A 146 -24.86 1.05 2.49
CA ALA A 146 -25.71 2.23 2.43
C ALA A 146 -26.96 2.03 1.54
N GLU A 147 -26.82 1.39 0.36
CA GLU A 147 -27.96 1.07 -0.52
C GLU A 147 -28.98 0.13 0.14
N ASN A 148 -28.51 -0.77 1.00
CA ASN A 148 -29.33 -1.80 1.63
C ASN A 148 -29.73 -1.46 3.08
N ASN A 149 -29.54 -0.22 3.53
CA ASN A 149 -29.84 0.24 4.89
C ASN A 149 -29.21 -0.64 5.98
N LEU A 150 -27.96 -1.05 5.78
CA LEU A 150 -27.17 -1.83 6.72
C LEU A 150 -26.25 -0.92 7.53
N SER A 151 -26.02 -1.29 8.80
CA SER A 151 -25.16 -0.52 9.69
C SER A 151 -23.72 -1.00 9.66
N ALA A 152 -22.78 -0.05 9.71
CA ALA A 152 -21.35 -0.34 9.78
C ALA A 152 -20.62 0.62 10.71
N VAL A 153 -19.53 0.16 11.31
CA VAL A 153 -18.55 0.99 12.01
C VAL A 153 -17.20 0.74 11.36
N VAL A 154 -16.57 1.78 10.82
CA VAL A 154 -15.31 1.71 10.09
C VAL A 154 -14.22 2.37 10.90
N ILE A 155 -13.18 1.60 11.22
CA ILE A 155 -11.95 2.12 11.81
C ILE A 155 -11.04 2.56 10.68
N ASP A 156 -10.83 3.88 10.56
CA ASP A 156 -10.11 4.49 9.44
C ASP A 156 -8.80 5.15 9.93
N PRO A 157 -7.68 4.41 10.00
CA PRO A 157 -6.40 4.96 10.43
C PRO A 157 -5.76 5.94 9.43
N HIS A 158 -6.26 5.98 8.19
CA HIS A 158 -5.67 6.74 7.09
C HIS A 158 -6.58 7.86 6.54
N GLY A 159 -7.86 7.89 6.92
CA GLY A 159 -8.83 8.89 6.50
C GLY A 159 -9.32 8.71 5.06
N GLU A 160 -9.37 7.48 4.55
CA GLU A 160 -9.71 7.18 3.15
C GLU A 160 -11.22 7.12 2.90
N TYR A 161 -12.01 6.79 3.92
CA TYR A 161 -13.42 6.41 3.76
C TYR A 161 -14.39 7.59 3.78
N ALA A 162 -14.02 8.74 4.34
CA ALA A 162 -14.84 9.95 4.37
C ALA A 162 -15.29 10.41 2.97
N THR A 163 -14.53 10.06 1.93
CA THR A 163 -14.84 10.35 0.51
C THR A 163 -16.13 9.73 -0.01
N ILE A 164 -16.69 8.74 0.68
CA ILE A 164 -17.98 8.12 0.32
C ILE A 164 -19.16 9.12 0.30
N THR A 165 -19.01 10.27 0.97
CA THR A 165 -20.00 11.36 1.01
C THR A 165 -20.04 12.18 -0.29
N LYS A 166 -19.14 11.92 -1.24
CA LYS A 166 -19.09 12.62 -2.52
C LYS A 166 -19.38 11.67 -3.69
N PRO A 167 -20.15 12.09 -4.70
CA PRO A 167 -20.37 11.27 -5.89
C PRO A 167 -19.09 11.17 -6.72
N ASN A 168 -18.85 10.03 -7.34
CA ASN A 168 -17.66 9.81 -8.16
C ASN A 168 -17.57 10.82 -9.32
N SER A 169 -16.46 11.55 -9.39
CA SER A 169 -16.21 12.59 -10.39
C SER A 169 -15.23 12.17 -11.50
N LYS A 170 -14.63 10.97 -11.41
CA LYS A 170 -13.61 10.48 -12.35
C LYS A 170 -14.22 10.03 -13.68
N ARG A 171 -13.95 10.78 -14.75
CA ARG A 171 -14.49 10.52 -16.10
C ARG A 171 -14.24 9.10 -16.62
N GLU A 172 -13.08 8.52 -16.32
CA GLU A 172 -12.71 7.17 -16.74
C GLU A 172 -13.58 6.11 -16.05
N GLU A 173 -13.80 6.25 -14.74
CA GLU A 173 -14.65 5.33 -13.96
C GLU A 173 -16.12 5.51 -14.32
N ILE A 174 -16.59 6.74 -14.54
CA ILE A 174 -17.97 7.02 -14.97
C ILE A 174 -18.32 6.28 -16.27
N LYS A 175 -17.39 6.18 -17.23
CA LYS A 175 -17.61 5.41 -18.47
C LYS A 175 -17.79 3.91 -18.20
N LEU A 176 -17.12 3.37 -17.18
CA LEU A 176 -17.22 1.97 -16.80
C LEU A 176 -18.52 1.65 -16.04
N MET A 177 -19.17 2.64 -15.44
CA MET A 177 -20.39 2.44 -14.65
C MET A 177 -21.54 1.82 -15.44
N GLU A 178 -21.64 2.10 -16.75
CA GLU A 178 -22.65 1.50 -17.63
C GLU A 178 -22.51 -0.03 -17.67
N MET A 179 -21.27 -0.54 -17.75
CA MET A 179 -20.98 -1.98 -17.74
C MET A 179 -21.48 -2.65 -16.46
N PHE A 180 -21.44 -1.94 -15.33
CA PHE A 180 -21.90 -2.44 -14.05
C PHE A 180 -23.36 -2.11 -13.75
N GLY A 181 -24.03 -1.32 -14.59
CA GLY A 181 -25.41 -0.86 -14.37
C GLY A 181 -25.56 0.01 -13.13
N ILE A 182 -24.62 0.93 -12.89
CA ILE A 182 -24.60 1.86 -11.76
C ILE A 182 -24.44 3.32 -12.24
N ALA A 183 -24.55 4.28 -11.33
CA ALA A 183 -24.35 5.70 -11.59
C ALA A 183 -23.65 6.37 -10.39
N PRO A 184 -23.02 7.55 -10.58
CA PRO A 184 -22.41 8.28 -9.48
C PRO A 184 -23.44 8.65 -8.40
N LYS A 185 -23.07 8.50 -7.13
CA LYS A 185 -23.96 8.75 -6.00
C LYS A 185 -23.17 9.12 -4.74
N SER A 186 -23.69 10.09 -3.99
CA SER A 186 -23.24 10.42 -2.65
C SER A 186 -24.01 9.60 -1.61
N TYR A 187 -23.34 9.25 -0.52
CA TYR A 187 -23.93 8.60 0.65
C TYR A 187 -23.83 9.45 1.91
N GLU A 188 -23.72 10.77 1.77
CA GLU A 188 -23.60 11.71 2.89
C GLU A 188 -24.69 11.49 3.96
N ASP A 189 -25.94 11.34 3.54
CA ASP A 189 -27.06 11.11 4.44
C ASP A 189 -26.92 9.80 5.24
N SER A 190 -26.25 8.80 4.70
CA SER A 190 -26.08 7.49 5.34
C SER A 190 -24.83 7.40 6.22
N VAL A 191 -24.03 8.46 6.30
CA VAL A 191 -22.69 8.41 6.92
C VAL A 191 -22.61 9.34 8.13
N ILE A 192 -21.93 8.88 9.17
CA ILE A 192 -21.62 9.66 10.37
C ILE A 192 -20.10 9.63 10.52
N ILE A 193 -19.45 10.80 10.46
CA ILE A 193 -18.00 10.90 10.61
C ILE A 193 -17.67 11.37 12.02
N PHE A 194 -16.80 10.62 12.69
CA PHE A 194 -16.18 10.98 13.95
C PHE A 194 -14.71 11.31 13.69
N ASP A 195 -14.42 12.60 13.59
CA ASP A 195 -13.10 13.15 13.28
C ASP A 195 -12.65 14.14 14.38
N LYS A 196 -11.72 15.05 14.07
CA LYS A 196 -11.27 16.06 15.03
C LYS A 196 -12.33 17.10 15.41
N GLU A 197 -13.26 17.41 14.51
CA GLU A 197 -14.33 18.37 14.76
C GLU A 197 -15.44 17.71 15.59
N ARG A 198 -15.66 16.41 15.36
CA ARG A 198 -16.59 15.58 16.13
C ARG A 198 -15.89 14.35 16.72
N PRO A 199 -15.04 14.52 17.74
CA PRO A 199 -14.26 13.41 18.28
C PRO A 199 -15.16 12.43 19.03
N ILE A 200 -14.86 11.15 18.88
CA ILE A 200 -15.42 10.12 19.75
C ILE A 200 -14.89 10.30 21.18
N LYS A 201 -15.78 10.19 22.16
CA LYS A 201 -15.43 10.28 23.57
C LYS A 201 -15.78 9.00 24.31
N PHE A 202 -14.85 8.50 25.11
CA PHE A 202 -15.01 7.33 25.97
C PHE A 202 -15.16 7.74 27.42
N ASP A 203 -15.77 6.87 28.23
CA ASP A 203 -15.93 7.14 29.65
C ASP A 203 -14.55 7.26 30.31
N SER A 204 -14.31 8.37 31.00
CA SER A 204 -13.11 8.62 31.80
C SER A 204 -12.89 7.62 32.94
N LYS A 205 -13.93 6.88 33.33
CA LYS A 205 -13.88 5.87 34.37
C LYS A 205 -13.30 4.55 33.85
N LEU A 206 -11.98 4.47 33.78
CA LEU A 206 -11.27 3.24 33.41
C LEU A 206 -11.24 2.23 34.57
N THR A 207 -11.53 0.97 34.26
CA THR A 207 -11.38 -0.16 35.19
C THR A 207 -9.94 -0.68 35.25
N ALA A 208 -9.61 -1.44 36.30
CA ALA A 208 -8.29 -2.06 36.43
C ALA A 208 -8.00 -3.07 35.31
N ASP A 209 -9.01 -3.82 34.87
CA ASP A 209 -8.90 -4.76 33.76
C ASP A 209 -8.64 -4.02 32.44
N GLU A 210 -9.34 -2.91 32.18
CA GLU A 210 -9.11 -2.09 30.98
C GLU A 210 -7.71 -1.48 30.95
N ILE A 211 -7.23 -0.96 32.09
CA ILE A 211 -5.87 -0.45 32.18
C ILE A 211 -4.87 -1.60 32.00
N SER A 212 -5.09 -2.77 32.60
CA SER A 212 -4.24 -3.93 32.38
C SER A 212 -4.18 -4.34 30.90
N ASP A 213 -5.31 -4.31 30.17
CA ASP A 213 -5.37 -4.60 28.74
C ASP A 213 -4.62 -3.55 27.90
N ILE A 214 -4.67 -2.26 28.29
CA ILE A 214 -3.87 -1.18 27.67
C ILE A 214 -2.37 -1.50 27.75
N PHE A 215 -1.92 -2.07 28.87
CA PHE A 215 -0.53 -2.47 29.07
C PHE A 215 -0.18 -3.86 28.51
N GLN A 216 -1.13 -4.62 27.95
CA GLN A 216 -0.88 -5.89 27.26
C GLN A 216 -0.09 -6.93 28.09
N GLY A 217 -0.28 -6.93 29.41
CA GLY A 217 0.47 -7.84 30.31
C GLY A 217 1.93 -7.45 30.57
N SER A 218 2.37 -6.25 30.14
CA SER A 218 3.69 -5.69 30.50
C SER A 218 3.78 -5.22 31.96
N LEU A 219 2.65 -5.15 32.67
CA LEU A 219 2.65 -4.84 34.10
C LEU A 219 3.13 -6.05 34.90
N SER A 220 4.11 -5.81 35.78
CA SER A 220 4.50 -6.78 36.80
C SER A 220 3.35 -7.08 37.77
N PRO A 221 3.33 -8.24 38.45
CA PRO A 221 2.33 -8.56 39.46
C PRO A 221 2.19 -7.48 40.55
N ASN A 222 3.30 -6.83 40.91
CA ASN A 222 3.30 -5.71 41.86
C ASN A 222 2.58 -4.48 41.31
N GLN A 223 2.80 -4.14 40.04
CA GLN A 223 2.10 -3.04 39.37
C GLN A 223 0.60 -3.30 39.24
N ILE A 224 0.24 -4.55 38.91
CA ILE A 224 -1.16 -5.00 38.86
C ILE A 224 -1.77 -4.85 40.26
N GLY A 225 -1.16 -5.42 41.30
CA GLY A 225 -1.66 -5.31 42.67
C GLY A 225 -1.82 -3.85 43.12
N LEU A 226 -0.85 -2.99 42.79
CA LEU A 226 -0.90 -1.56 43.07
C LEU A 226 -2.10 -0.90 42.39
N LEU A 227 -2.23 -1.09 41.07
CA LEU A 227 -3.31 -0.54 40.24
C LEU A 227 -4.68 -0.95 40.77
N TYR A 228 -4.90 -2.23 41.03
CA TYR A 228 -6.16 -2.73 41.57
C TYR A 228 -6.45 -2.14 42.96
N SER A 229 -5.44 -2.01 43.83
CA SER A 229 -5.64 -1.46 45.17
C SER A 229 -6.11 0.00 45.16
N PHE A 230 -5.61 0.81 44.22
CA PHE A 230 -6.00 2.22 44.09
C PHE A 230 -7.33 2.39 43.37
N ILE A 231 -7.57 1.65 42.28
CA ILE A 231 -8.87 1.70 41.60
C ILE A 231 -9.98 1.22 42.52
N LYS A 232 -9.75 0.21 43.35
CA LYS A 232 -10.72 -0.25 44.36
C LYS A 232 -11.05 0.83 45.41
N LYS A 233 -10.11 1.72 45.75
CA LYS A 233 -10.38 2.89 46.64
C LYS A 233 -11.24 3.96 45.95
N LEU A 234 -11.17 4.03 44.63
CA LEU A 234 -11.96 4.94 43.80
C LEU A 234 -13.31 4.32 43.36
N GLN A 235 -13.47 3.01 43.45
CA GLN A 235 -14.73 2.32 43.14
C GLN A 235 -15.90 2.90 43.95
N GLY A 236 -17.07 3.02 43.31
CA GLY A 236 -18.26 3.66 43.88
C GLY A 236 -18.27 5.19 43.78
N LYS A 237 -17.15 5.83 43.43
CA LYS A 237 -17.09 7.27 43.11
C LYS A 237 -17.16 7.50 41.59
N ASN A 238 -17.46 8.74 41.21
CA ASN A 238 -17.24 9.21 39.86
C ASN A 238 -15.81 9.72 39.78
N TYR A 239 -14.93 8.99 39.12
CA TYR A 239 -13.50 9.30 39.02
C TYR A 239 -13.07 9.31 37.56
N THR A 240 -12.02 10.07 37.29
CA THR A 240 -11.41 10.28 35.99
C THR A 240 -10.00 9.68 35.94
N ILE A 241 -9.39 9.68 34.76
CA ILE A 241 -7.97 9.29 34.60
C ILE A 241 -7.07 10.14 35.51
N LYS A 242 -7.37 11.44 35.65
CA LYS A 242 -6.62 12.34 36.52
C LYS A 242 -6.69 11.93 37.99
N ASP A 243 -7.86 11.53 38.47
CA ASP A 243 -8.02 11.04 39.85
C ASP A 243 -7.22 9.74 40.09
N ILE A 244 -7.08 8.89 39.06
CA ILE A 244 -6.23 7.70 39.12
C ILE A 244 -4.76 8.11 39.21
N ILE A 245 -4.32 9.07 38.40
CA ILE A 245 -2.94 9.60 38.43
C ILE A 245 -2.64 10.22 39.80
N ASP A 246 -3.51 11.10 40.29
CA ASP A 246 -3.36 11.76 41.59
C ASP A 246 -3.31 10.73 42.73
N SER A 247 -4.17 9.71 42.67
CA SER A 247 -4.14 8.61 43.64
C SER A 247 -2.89 7.74 43.54
N LEU A 248 -2.29 7.57 42.35
CA LEU A 248 -1.05 6.83 42.18
C LEU A 248 0.16 7.64 42.68
N LEU A 249 0.13 8.97 42.53
CA LEU A 249 1.20 9.86 42.98
C LEU A 249 1.44 9.76 44.49
N THR A 250 0.40 9.48 45.29
CA THR A 250 0.51 9.27 46.75
C THR A 250 1.19 7.95 47.14
N SER A 251 1.48 7.06 46.19
CA SER A 251 2.16 5.79 46.46
C SER A 251 3.67 5.97 46.58
N ASP A 252 4.33 5.32 47.54
CA ASP A 252 5.81 5.31 47.63
C ASP A 252 6.47 4.34 46.63
N SER A 253 5.68 3.51 45.93
CA SER A 253 6.21 2.52 44.98
C SER A 253 6.77 3.18 43.72
N GLN A 254 8.03 2.87 43.38
CA GLN A 254 8.66 3.32 42.13
C GLN A 254 7.95 2.77 40.87
N SER A 255 7.23 1.65 40.99
CA SER A 255 6.53 1.04 39.86
C SER A 255 5.33 1.86 39.35
N LYS A 256 4.96 2.95 40.04
CA LYS A 256 3.88 3.86 39.65
C LYS A 256 4.18 4.66 38.39
N TRP A 257 5.44 5.01 38.13
CA TRP A 257 5.81 5.98 37.11
C TRP A 257 5.50 5.53 35.68
N SER A 258 5.65 4.24 35.38
CA SER A 258 5.30 3.69 34.06
C SER A 258 3.78 3.68 33.82
N ILE A 259 3.00 3.53 34.89
CA ILE A 259 1.53 3.59 34.82
C ILE A 259 1.10 5.04 34.57
N ILE A 260 1.64 5.95 35.39
CA ILE A 260 1.35 7.40 35.31
C ILE A 260 1.69 7.94 33.92
N SER A 261 2.87 7.67 33.36
CA SER A 261 3.26 8.23 32.06
C SER A 261 2.33 7.83 30.91
N THR A 262 1.81 6.59 30.95
CA THR A 262 0.84 6.10 29.97
C THR A 262 -0.53 6.74 30.18
N LEU A 263 -0.99 6.85 31.43
CA LEU A 263 -2.26 7.50 31.76
C LEU A 263 -2.23 9.00 31.42
N GLU A 264 -1.13 9.70 31.67
CA GLU A 264 -0.93 11.10 31.24
C GLU A 264 -0.97 11.24 29.72
N SER A 265 -0.37 10.30 28.99
CA SER A 265 -0.41 10.27 27.53
C SER A 265 -1.85 10.10 27.02
N LEU A 266 -2.64 9.24 27.68
CA LEU A 266 -4.06 9.05 27.37
C LEU A 266 -4.90 10.28 27.71
N GLU A 267 -4.67 10.90 28.87
CA GLU A 267 -5.36 12.11 29.29
C GLU A 267 -5.14 13.25 28.28
N LYS A 268 -3.91 13.41 27.78
CA LYS A 268 -3.55 14.44 26.77
C LYS A 268 -4.33 14.33 25.47
N THR A 269 -4.81 13.13 25.10
CA THR A 269 -5.61 12.94 23.89
C THR A 269 -7.00 13.57 23.99
N LYS A 270 -7.50 13.82 25.22
CA LYS A 270 -8.86 14.34 25.51
C LYS A 270 -10.01 13.47 24.95
N ILE A 271 -9.73 12.22 24.56
CA ILE A 271 -10.76 11.26 24.13
C ILE A 271 -11.55 10.70 25.32
N PHE A 272 -11.02 10.78 26.54
CA PHE A 272 -11.71 10.31 27.74
C PHE A 272 -12.44 11.48 28.43
N SER A 273 -13.73 11.29 28.70
CA SER A 273 -14.61 12.33 29.22
C SER A 273 -15.66 11.77 30.18
N THR A 274 -16.17 12.62 31.07
CA THR A 274 -17.34 12.34 31.90
C THR A 274 -18.66 12.38 31.12
N ASN A 275 -18.63 12.89 29.88
CA ASN A 275 -19.74 12.85 28.93
C ASN A 275 -19.34 12.04 27.68
N PRO A 276 -19.32 10.69 27.79
CA PRO A 276 -18.93 9.82 26.69
C PRO A 276 -19.98 9.80 25.57
N THR A 277 -19.51 9.54 24.35
CA THR A 277 -20.37 9.25 23.20
C THR A 277 -21.08 7.92 23.44
N LYS A 278 -22.41 7.89 23.37
CA LYS A 278 -23.15 6.65 23.62
C LYS A 278 -23.05 5.68 22.43
N PRO A 279 -23.06 4.36 22.66
CA PRO A 279 -23.08 3.36 21.59
C PRO A 279 -24.14 3.60 20.51
N GLU A 280 -25.33 4.07 20.90
CA GLU A 280 -26.47 4.38 20.02
C GLU A 280 -26.23 5.61 19.13
N GLU A 281 -25.30 6.48 19.50
CA GLU A 281 -24.86 7.59 18.66
C GLU A 281 -23.90 7.13 17.57
N ILE A 282 -23.15 6.05 17.86
CA ILE A 282 -22.15 5.45 16.98
C ILE A 282 -22.80 4.44 16.05
N VAL A 283 -23.71 3.59 16.52
CA VAL A 283 -24.33 2.54 15.70
C VAL A 283 -25.82 2.82 15.57
N LYS A 284 -26.20 3.35 14.40
CA LYS A 284 -27.59 3.66 14.06
C LYS A 284 -28.08 2.77 12.90
N PRO A 285 -29.37 2.39 12.87
CA PRO A 285 -29.93 1.59 11.78
C PRO A 285 -29.67 2.25 10.42
N GLY A 286 -29.09 1.49 9.49
CA GLY A 286 -28.78 1.95 8.13
C GLY A 286 -27.77 3.08 8.02
N LYS A 287 -26.96 3.31 9.07
CA LYS A 287 -25.87 4.30 9.06
C LYS A 287 -24.49 3.65 9.10
N ILE A 288 -23.55 4.28 8.42
CA ILE A 288 -22.14 3.93 8.39
C ILE A 288 -21.40 4.96 9.23
N SER A 289 -20.85 4.54 10.36
CA SER A 289 -20.04 5.40 11.20
C SER A 289 -18.57 5.22 10.90
N ILE A 290 -17.91 6.29 10.46
CA ILE A 290 -16.48 6.32 10.16
C ILE A 290 -15.77 6.93 11.35
N ILE A 291 -14.89 6.17 11.99
CA ILE A 291 -14.02 6.61 13.06
C ILE A 291 -12.69 6.98 12.44
N ASP A 292 -12.50 8.27 12.16
CA ASP A 292 -11.27 8.78 11.59
C ASP A 292 -10.20 8.88 12.69
N LEU A 293 -9.16 8.06 12.55
CA LEU A 293 -8.02 7.99 13.46
C LEU A 293 -6.74 8.56 12.82
N LYS A 294 -6.87 9.26 11.69
CA LYS A 294 -5.77 9.93 11.03
C LYS A 294 -5.10 10.90 12.01
N GLU A 295 -3.77 10.97 11.94
CA GLU A 295 -2.89 11.76 12.83
C GLU A 295 -2.80 11.27 14.29
N MET A 296 -3.51 10.22 14.69
CA MET A 296 -3.32 9.62 16.02
C MET A 296 -2.14 8.62 16.01
N PRO A 297 -1.29 8.62 17.05
CA PRO A 297 -0.26 7.59 17.21
C PRO A 297 -0.85 6.19 17.27
N GLN A 298 -0.17 5.19 16.67
CA GLN A 298 -0.69 3.82 16.55
C GLN A 298 -1.08 3.19 17.89
N ASN A 299 -0.31 3.42 18.96
CA ASN A 299 -0.64 2.93 20.30
C ASN A 299 -1.96 3.51 20.83
N ILE A 300 -2.26 4.78 20.52
CA ILE A 300 -3.54 5.40 20.88
C ILE A 300 -4.68 4.85 20.03
N GLN A 301 -4.46 4.66 18.72
CA GLN A 301 -5.45 4.03 17.84
C GLN A 301 -5.86 2.65 18.36
N GLN A 302 -4.91 1.83 18.79
CA GLN A 302 -5.19 0.49 19.31
C GLN A 302 -6.03 0.51 20.60
N ILE A 303 -5.82 1.51 21.46
CA ILE A 303 -6.59 1.70 22.70
C ILE A 303 -8.01 2.18 22.40
N ILE A 304 -8.17 3.11 21.44
CA ILE A 304 -9.46 3.57 20.94
C ILE A 304 -10.26 2.38 20.39
N VAL A 305 -9.65 1.57 19.52
CA VAL A 305 -10.28 0.38 18.94
C VAL A 305 -10.65 -0.63 20.02
N MET A 306 -9.79 -0.86 21.01
CA MET A 306 -10.10 -1.75 22.14
C MET A 306 -11.36 -1.28 22.89
N LYS A 307 -11.40 -0.01 23.28
CA LYS A 307 -12.49 0.55 24.09
C LYS A 307 -13.80 0.55 23.31
N LEU A 308 -13.75 1.00 22.06
CA LEU A 308 -14.89 1.00 21.14
C LEU A 308 -15.43 -0.41 20.91
N ALA A 309 -14.56 -1.36 20.58
CA ALA A 309 -14.93 -2.75 20.35
C ALA A 309 -15.63 -3.37 21.57
N LYS A 310 -15.10 -3.13 22.78
CA LYS A 310 -15.69 -3.61 24.04
C LYS A 310 -17.08 -3.02 24.28
N GLU A 311 -17.23 -1.70 24.16
CA GLU A 311 -18.49 -1.02 24.43
C GLU A 311 -19.57 -1.40 23.42
N LEU A 312 -19.23 -1.44 22.14
CA LEU A 312 -20.18 -1.84 21.09
C LEU A 312 -20.56 -3.32 21.19
N PHE A 313 -19.61 -4.20 21.53
CA PHE A 313 -19.92 -5.62 21.72
C PHE A 313 -20.89 -5.85 22.89
N GLU A 314 -20.66 -5.19 24.03
CA GLU A 314 -21.56 -5.28 25.18
C GLU A 314 -22.92 -4.63 24.92
N ALA A 315 -22.96 -3.47 24.27
CA ALA A 315 -24.21 -2.83 23.87
C ALA A 315 -25.01 -3.73 22.91
N ARG A 316 -24.34 -4.40 21.96
CA ARG A 316 -24.99 -5.34 21.06
C ARG A 316 -25.50 -6.58 21.78
N LYS A 317 -24.75 -7.17 22.71
CA LYS A 317 -25.21 -8.30 23.54
C LYS A 317 -26.48 -7.97 24.33
N ARG A 318 -26.64 -6.70 24.72
CA ARG A 318 -27.83 -6.19 25.43
C ARG A 318 -28.95 -5.72 24.49
N ASN A 319 -28.78 -5.86 23.17
CA ASN A 319 -29.70 -5.37 22.14
C ASN A 319 -30.00 -3.86 22.20
N ILE A 320 -29.04 -3.07 22.68
CA ILE A 320 -29.16 -1.60 22.76
C ILE A 320 -28.94 -0.94 21.38
N ILE A 321 -28.06 -1.54 20.57
CA ILE A 321 -27.71 -1.09 19.22
C ILE A 321 -28.11 -2.15 18.18
N PRO A 322 -28.35 -1.77 16.91
CA PRO A 322 -28.73 -2.71 15.86
C PRO A 322 -27.57 -3.62 15.45
N GLU A 323 -27.87 -4.60 14.60
CA GLU A 323 -26.87 -5.43 13.94
C GLU A 323 -25.96 -4.57 13.05
N PHE A 324 -24.65 -4.86 13.07
CA PHE A 324 -23.68 -4.07 12.31
C PHE A 324 -22.43 -4.88 11.99
N ILE A 325 -21.68 -4.37 11.00
CA ILE A 325 -20.32 -4.84 10.72
C ILE A 325 -19.28 -3.87 11.30
N PHE A 326 -18.25 -4.40 11.95
CA PHE A 326 -17.11 -3.67 12.48
C PHE A 326 -15.93 -3.86 11.52
N VAL A 327 -15.62 -2.83 10.75
CA VAL A 327 -14.59 -2.84 9.70
C VAL A 327 -13.27 -2.33 10.27
N LEU A 328 -12.25 -3.17 10.18
CA LEU A 328 -10.88 -2.90 10.62
C LEU A 328 -9.98 -2.73 9.40
N GLU A 329 -9.78 -1.48 8.98
CA GLU A 329 -8.74 -1.14 8.02
C GLU A 329 -7.36 -1.39 8.64
N GLU A 330 -6.43 -1.94 7.86
CA GLU A 330 -5.12 -2.38 8.35
C GLU A 330 -5.19 -3.28 9.60
N GLY A 331 -6.11 -4.22 9.65
CA GLY A 331 -6.44 -5.03 10.84
C GLY A 331 -5.25 -5.70 11.54
N HIS A 332 -4.15 -5.97 10.83
CA HIS A 332 -2.88 -6.44 11.42
C HIS A 332 -2.26 -5.49 12.47
N ASN A 333 -2.62 -4.20 12.45
CA ASN A 333 -2.22 -3.21 13.44
C ASN A 333 -3.03 -3.31 14.75
N PHE A 334 -4.19 -3.97 14.73
CA PHE A 334 -5.16 -4.04 15.83
C PHE A 334 -5.37 -5.46 16.37
N CYS A 335 -5.04 -6.48 15.59
CA CYS A 335 -5.02 -7.87 16.03
C CYS A 335 -3.93 -8.63 15.25
N PRO A 336 -2.65 -8.35 15.53
CA PRO A 336 -1.56 -9.09 14.91
C PRO A 336 -1.56 -10.55 15.34
N GLU A 337 -1.01 -11.42 14.48
CA GLU A 337 -0.68 -12.78 14.86
C GLU A 337 0.32 -12.75 16.02
N ARG A 338 0.12 -13.63 17.00
CA ARG A 338 0.86 -13.63 18.28
C ARG A 338 2.38 -13.59 18.12
N SER A 339 2.93 -14.16 17.04
CA SER A 339 4.36 -14.14 16.73
C SER A 339 4.91 -12.74 16.39
N PHE A 340 4.06 -11.79 16.01
CA PHE A 340 4.41 -10.40 15.72
C PHE A 340 4.11 -9.45 16.89
N GLY A 341 3.56 -9.97 17.99
CA GLY A 341 3.19 -9.20 19.17
C GLY A 341 1.70 -9.33 19.51
N GLU A 342 1.32 -8.65 20.57
CA GLU A 342 -0.06 -8.48 21.02
C GLU A 342 -0.38 -6.98 21.03
N THR A 343 -1.65 -6.61 20.99
CA THR A 343 -2.10 -5.21 21.12
C THR A 343 -3.26 -5.15 22.11
N PRO A 344 -3.63 -3.97 22.65
CA PRO A 344 -4.73 -3.86 23.60
C PRO A 344 -6.06 -4.35 23.00
N SER A 345 -6.25 -4.19 21.69
CA SER A 345 -7.47 -4.63 20.98
C SER A 345 -7.50 -6.12 20.68
N SER A 346 -6.35 -6.81 20.67
CA SER A 346 -6.24 -8.20 20.18
C SER A 346 -7.25 -9.15 20.85
N LYS A 347 -7.38 -9.09 22.18
CA LYS A 347 -8.29 -9.97 22.93
C LYS A 347 -9.75 -9.77 22.54
N ILE A 348 -10.23 -8.53 22.52
CA ILE A 348 -11.64 -8.24 22.21
C ILE A 348 -11.97 -8.53 20.74
N ILE A 349 -11.04 -8.24 19.80
CA ILE A 349 -11.25 -8.55 18.38
C ILE A 349 -11.37 -10.08 18.16
N ARG A 350 -10.54 -10.90 18.83
CA ARG A 350 -10.69 -12.35 18.81
C ARG A 350 -12.05 -12.79 19.35
N THR A 351 -12.50 -12.23 20.48
CA THR A 351 -13.83 -12.52 21.04
C THR A 351 -14.95 -12.13 20.09
N MET A 352 -14.86 -10.98 19.43
CA MET A 352 -15.84 -10.56 18.41
C MET A 352 -15.85 -11.51 17.21
N ALA A 353 -14.69 -12.01 16.77
CA ALA A 353 -14.59 -13.01 15.71
C ALA A 353 -15.20 -14.37 16.09
N SER A 354 -15.05 -14.81 17.34
CA SER A 354 -15.56 -16.11 17.79
C SER A 354 -17.03 -16.09 18.21
N GLU A 355 -17.52 -14.97 18.75
CA GLU A 355 -18.83 -14.88 19.40
C GLU A 355 -19.76 -13.85 18.76
N GLY A 356 -19.22 -12.83 18.07
CA GLY A 356 -19.99 -11.70 17.55
C GLY A 356 -21.18 -12.11 16.69
N ARG A 357 -21.00 -13.15 15.86
CA ARG A 357 -22.06 -13.67 14.98
C ARG A 357 -23.32 -14.08 15.73
N LYS A 358 -23.21 -14.60 16.96
CA LYS A 358 -24.37 -14.99 17.79
C LYS A 358 -25.25 -13.80 18.15
N PHE A 359 -24.68 -12.60 18.14
CA PHE A 359 -25.30 -11.36 18.50
C PHE A 359 -25.52 -10.45 17.30
N GLY A 360 -25.45 -10.94 16.05
CA GLY A 360 -25.60 -10.09 14.86
C GLY A 360 -24.52 -9.00 14.73
N LEU A 361 -23.34 -9.25 15.29
CA LEU A 361 -22.14 -8.46 15.07
C LEU A 361 -21.22 -9.23 14.14
N SER A 362 -20.71 -8.57 13.09
CA SER A 362 -19.64 -9.15 12.28
C SER A 362 -18.42 -8.27 12.21
N ILE A 363 -17.27 -8.88 11.92
CA ILE A 363 -16.04 -8.15 11.64
C ILE A 363 -15.72 -8.21 10.15
N CYS A 364 -15.17 -7.13 9.62
CA CYS A 364 -14.52 -7.11 8.32
C CYS A 364 -13.06 -6.73 8.53
N VAL A 365 -12.12 -7.63 8.22
CA VAL A 365 -10.69 -7.38 8.40
C VAL A 365 -10.05 -7.09 7.06
N ILE A 366 -9.37 -5.96 6.95
CA ILE A 366 -8.73 -5.51 5.71
C ILE A 366 -7.23 -5.40 5.96
N SER A 367 -6.39 -6.01 5.12
CA SER A 367 -4.92 -5.90 5.29
C SER A 367 -4.13 -6.23 4.02
N GLN A 368 -2.97 -5.56 3.86
CA GLN A 368 -1.97 -5.96 2.86
C GLN A 368 -1.14 -7.19 3.24
N ARG A 369 -1.17 -7.58 4.50
CA ARG A 369 -0.29 -8.62 5.05
C ARG A 369 -1.11 -9.66 5.80
N PRO A 370 -1.84 -10.54 5.08
CA PRO A 370 -2.59 -11.64 5.68
C PRO A 370 -1.78 -12.42 6.71
N ALA A 371 -0.49 -12.69 6.45
CA ALA A 371 0.37 -13.45 7.37
C ALA A 371 0.61 -12.76 8.72
N LYS A 372 0.32 -11.45 8.82
CA LYS A 372 0.48 -10.68 10.06
C LYS A 372 -0.80 -10.58 10.88
N ILE A 373 -1.96 -10.98 10.38
CA ILE A 373 -3.21 -10.97 11.15
C ILE A 373 -3.33 -12.26 11.95
N ASP A 374 -3.94 -12.20 13.13
CA ASP A 374 -4.24 -13.38 13.93
C ASP A 374 -5.01 -14.45 13.13
N LYS A 375 -4.46 -15.67 13.10
CA LYS A 375 -5.03 -16.80 12.35
C LYS A 375 -6.40 -17.22 12.86
N ASN A 376 -6.70 -17.02 14.15
CA ASN A 376 -8.02 -17.31 14.70
C ASN A 376 -9.04 -16.26 14.27
N VAL A 377 -8.62 -15.05 13.92
CA VAL A 377 -9.52 -14.05 13.36
C VAL A 377 -9.76 -14.35 11.88
N LEU A 378 -8.68 -14.57 11.12
CA LEU A 378 -8.79 -14.89 9.68
C LEU A 378 -9.58 -16.18 9.41
N SER A 379 -9.39 -17.23 10.20
CA SER A 379 -10.13 -18.50 10.02
C SER A 379 -11.62 -18.40 10.33
N GLN A 380 -12.06 -17.36 11.04
CA GLN A 380 -13.48 -17.09 11.28
C GLN A 380 -14.09 -16.21 10.17
N CYS A 381 -13.27 -15.61 9.30
CA CYS A 381 -13.73 -14.89 8.12
C CYS A 381 -14.13 -15.86 7.01
N ASN A 382 -15.39 -16.29 7.04
CA ASN A 382 -15.90 -17.23 6.04
C ASN A 382 -15.89 -16.62 4.64
N THR A 383 -16.26 -15.35 4.50
CA THR A 383 -16.21 -14.66 3.21
C THR A 383 -14.86 -13.98 3.03
N GLN A 384 -14.12 -14.38 2.00
CA GLN A 384 -12.82 -13.78 1.70
C GLN A 384 -12.84 -13.17 0.30
N ILE A 385 -12.40 -11.92 0.21
CA ILE A 385 -12.22 -11.17 -1.04
C ILE A 385 -10.71 -10.99 -1.21
N ILE A 386 -10.12 -11.86 -2.04
CA ILE A 386 -8.67 -11.94 -2.22
C ILE A 386 -8.32 -11.27 -3.54
N LEU A 387 -7.77 -10.07 -3.47
CA LEU A 387 -7.21 -9.38 -4.63
C LEU A 387 -5.79 -9.90 -4.89
N LYS A 388 -5.07 -9.29 -5.84
CA LYS A 388 -3.71 -9.72 -6.19
C LYS A 388 -2.79 -9.79 -4.96
N VAL A 389 -2.22 -10.97 -4.69
CA VAL A 389 -1.20 -11.19 -3.65
C VAL A 389 0.01 -11.90 -4.27
N THR A 390 1.21 -11.37 -4.04
CA THR A 390 2.45 -11.89 -4.64
C THR A 390 3.44 -12.45 -3.63
N ASN A 391 3.32 -12.08 -2.35
CA ASN A 391 4.23 -12.55 -1.31
C ASN A 391 3.95 -14.05 -0.99
N PRO A 392 4.95 -14.94 -1.02
CA PRO A 392 4.74 -16.37 -0.76
C PRO A 392 4.18 -16.70 0.63
N ASN A 393 4.56 -15.96 1.68
CA ASN A 393 4.08 -16.20 3.05
C ASN A 393 2.62 -15.77 3.21
N ASP A 394 2.26 -14.63 2.62
CA ASP A 394 0.87 -14.16 2.60
C ASP A 394 -0.02 -15.09 1.78
N LEU A 395 0.46 -15.55 0.62
CA LEU A 395 -0.23 -16.55 -0.20
C LEU A 395 -0.45 -17.84 0.59
N ARG A 396 0.58 -18.39 1.24
CA ARG A 396 0.44 -19.60 2.05
C ARG A 396 -0.61 -19.41 3.13
N THR A 397 -0.58 -18.28 3.85
CA THR A 397 -1.57 -17.99 4.90
C THR A 397 -3.00 -17.94 4.36
N ILE A 398 -3.19 -17.32 3.20
CA ILE A 398 -4.50 -17.30 2.53
C ILE A 398 -4.92 -18.74 2.20
N LEU A 399 -4.08 -19.49 1.51
CA LEU A 399 -4.38 -20.86 1.06
C LEU A 399 -4.68 -21.79 2.26
N ASP A 400 -3.92 -21.68 3.35
CA ASP A 400 -4.14 -22.46 4.58
C ASP A 400 -5.52 -22.15 5.22
N SER A 401 -6.10 -20.98 4.94
CA SER A 401 -7.43 -20.57 5.42
C SER A 401 -8.57 -20.93 4.45
N LEU A 402 -8.26 -21.38 3.24
CA LEU A 402 -9.25 -21.73 2.23
C LEU A 402 -9.49 -23.25 2.19
N GLU A 403 -10.74 -23.66 2.17
CA GLU A 403 -11.10 -25.05 1.88
C GLU A 403 -11.05 -25.32 0.37
N GLY A 404 -10.51 -26.46 -0.07
CA GLY A 404 -10.52 -26.87 -1.48
C GLY A 404 -9.45 -26.22 -2.37
N VAL A 405 -8.29 -25.88 -1.83
CA VAL A 405 -7.19 -25.23 -2.57
C VAL A 405 -6.54 -26.16 -3.61
N THR A 406 -6.39 -25.66 -4.83
CA THR A 406 -5.58 -26.25 -5.89
C THR A 406 -4.32 -25.39 -6.15
N GLU A 407 -3.28 -25.97 -6.77
CA GLU A 407 -2.13 -25.18 -7.24
C GLU A 407 -2.54 -24.16 -8.34
N SER A 408 -3.62 -24.41 -9.09
CA SER A 408 -4.17 -23.44 -10.05
C SER A 408 -4.67 -22.17 -9.35
N THR A 409 -5.42 -22.29 -8.25
CA THR A 409 -5.90 -21.13 -7.45
C THR A 409 -4.75 -20.23 -6.99
N LYS A 410 -3.64 -20.82 -6.57
CA LYS A 410 -2.45 -20.09 -6.13
C LYS A 410 -1.82 -19.26 -7.25
N GLU A 411 -1.71 -19.83 -8.45
CA GLU A 411 -1.20 -19.10 -9.61
C GLU A 411 -2.20 -18.05 -10.12
N GLU A 412 -3.50 -18.30 -9.99
CA GLU A 412 -4.54 -17.31 -10.29
C GLU A 412 -4.42 -16.07 -9.40
N ILE A 413 -4.35 -16.23 -8.06
CA ILE A 413 -4.23 -15.10 -7.12
C ILE A 413 -3.01 -14.21 -7.43
N LYS A 414 -1.87 -14.82 -7.81
CA LYS A 414 -0.66 -14.06 -8.20
C LYS A 414 -0.87 -13.22 -9.46
N ASN A 415 -1.64 -13.76 -10.41
CA ASN A 415 -1.80 -13.18 -11.74
C ASN A 415 -3.01 -12.27 -11.88
N LEU A 416 -3.89 -12.19 -10.87
CA LEU A 416 -5.04 -11.29 -10.85
C LEU A 416 -4.67 -9.85 -11.27
N PRO A 417 -5.42 -9.22 -12.19
CA PRO A 417 -5.36 -7.78 -12.45
C PRO A 417 -5.76 -6.95 -11.22
N ILE A 418 -5.43 -5.65 -11.25
CA ILE A 418 -5.98 -4.71 -10.26
C ILE A 418 -7.47 -4.51 -10.56
N GLY A 419 -8.31 -4.50 -9.52
CA GLY A 419 -9.77 -4.43 -9.66
C GLY A 419 -10.43 -5.79 -9.82
N VAL A 420 -9.67 -6.88 -9.98
CA VAL A 420 -10.20 -8.25 -10.02
C VAL A 420 -9.84 -8.97 -8.72
N CYS A 421 -10.79 -9.74 -8.20
CA CYS A 421 -10.61 -10.51 -6.97
C CYS A 421 -11.05 -11.97 -7.13
N LEU A 422 -10.48 -12.84 -6.31
CA LEU A 422 -11.00 -14.17 -6.01
C LEU A 422 -11.93 -14.07 -4.79
N LEU A 423 -13.22 -14.33 -5.00
CA LEU A 423 -14.24 -14.36 -3.96
C LEU A 423 -14.46 -15.80 -3.47
N VAL A 424 -14.29 -16.02 -2.16
CA VAL A 424 -14.43 -17.34 -1.52
C VAL A 424 -15.44 -17.31 -0.38
N GLY A 425 -16.08 -18.44 -0.12
CA GLY A 425 -17.04 -18.64 0.98
C GLY A 425 -18.43 -18.02 0.77
N VAL A 426 -18.69 -17.57 -0.46
CA VAL A 426 -20.02 -17.16 -0.93
C VAL A 426 -20.73 -18.31 -1.65
N THR A 427 -19.98 -19.01 -2.51
CA THR A 427 -20.39 -20.19 -3.27
C THR A 427 -19.51 -21.39 -2.89
N GLU A 428 -19.89 -22.58 -3.36
CA GLU A 428 -19.15 -23.82 -3.10
C GLU A 428 -17.80 -23.87 -3.84
N SER A 429 -17.68 -23.13 -4.94
CA SER A 429 -16.43 -22.94 -5.68
C SER A 429 -16.00 -21.46 -5.64
N PRO A 430 -14.69 -21.16 -5.65
CA PRO A 430 -14.20 -19.80 -5.79
C PRO A 430 -14.69 -19.11 -7.07
N LEU A 431 -14.88 -17.79 -7.02
CA LEU A 431 -15.31 -16.97 -8.16
C LEU A 431 -14.27 -15.91 -8.46
N ILE A 432 -13.90 -15.74 -9.72
CA ILE A 432 -13.12 -14.59 -10.17
C ILE A 432 -14.09 -13.48 -10.55
N VAL A 433 -14.01 -12.35 -9.85
CA VAL A 433 -14.96 -11.24 -9.94
C VAL A 433 -14.21 -9.97 -10.32
N ASP A 434 -14.64 -9.32 -11.40
CA ASP A 434 -14.28 -7.94 -11.73
C ASP A 434 -15.09 -7.00 -10.84
N VAL A 435 -14.42 -6.42 -9.84
CA VAL A 435 -15.03 -5.57 -8.82
C VAL A 435 -15.50 -4.29 -9.49
N ARG A 436 -16.76 -3.92 -9.25
CA ARG A 436 -17.33 -2.73 -9.86
C ARG A 436 -16.60 -1.46 -9.44
N VAL A 437 -16.63 -0.45 -10.31
CA VAL A 437 -16.24 0.90 -9.93
C VAL A 437 -17.16 1.45 -8.83
N ARG A 438 -16.64 2.37 -8.03
CA ARG A 438 -17.36 3.02 -6.92
C ARG A 438 -18.34 4.06 -7.44
N ARG A 439 -19.54 4.12 -6.84
CA ARG A 439 -20.51 5.21 -7.10
C ARG A 439 -20.05 6.52 -6.47
N SER A 440 -19.29 6.44 -5.38
CA SER A 440 -18.73 7.56 -4.64
C SER A 440 -17.24 7.78 -4.95
N GLU A 441 -16.69 8.91 -4.53
CA GLU A 441 -15.25 9.19 -4.67
C GLU A 441 -14.40 8.25 -3.81
N HIS A 442 -13.14 8.06 -4.21
CA HIS A 442 -12.16 7.29 -3.45
C HIS A 442 -10.98 8.14 -2.98
N GLY A 443 -10.78 8.18 -1.67
CA GLY A 443 -9.69 8.92 -1.02
C GLY A 443 -8.35 8.19 -1.01
N GLY A 444 -8.33 6.87 -1.25
CA GLY A 444 -7.14 6.02 -1.27
C GLY A 444 -6.39 6.05 -2.59
N GLU A 445 -6.27 7.21 -3.23
CA GLU A 445 -5.13 7.36 -4.13
C GLU A 445 -3.89 7.20 -3.24
N VAL A 446 -3.15 6.10 -3.45
CA VAL A 446 -1.71 6.05 -3.11
C VAL A 446 -1.20 7.45 -3.41
N ILE A 447 -0.47 8.06 -2.47
CA ILE A 447 0.28 9.27 -2.72
C ILE A 447 1.16 8.98 -3.96
N LYS A 448 0.59 9.16 -5.15
CA LYS A 448 1.27 9.45 -6.38
C LYS A 448 1.68 10.87 -6.13
N THR A 449 2.80 11.01 -5.42
CA THR A 449 3.52 12.26 -5.16
C THR A 449 2.58 13.45 -5.23
N GLU A 450 1.89 13.69 -4.11
CA GLU A 450 0.94 14.77 -3.89
C GLU A 450 1.02 15.89 -4.96
N LYS A 451 -0.03 16.02 -5.78
CA LYS A 451 -0.42 17.33 -6.35
C LYS A 451 -1.00 18.21 -5.22
N VAL A 452 -0.26 18.36 -4.12
CA VAL A 452 -0.49 19.42 -3.14
C VAL A 452 0.40 20.56 -3.61
N GLY A 453 -0.24 21.61 -4.12
CA GLY A 453 0.40 22.86 -4.50
C GLY A 453 1.04 23.56 -3.31
N LYS A 454 2.17 23.05 -2.84
CA LYS A 454 3.23 23.91 -2.31
C LYS A 454 4.03 24.37 -3.52
N ARG A 455 4.05 25.67 -3.78
CA ARG A 455 4.94 26.29 -4.75
C ARG A 455 6.35 25.75 -4.52
N ILE A 456 6.88 25.03 -5.50
CA ILE A 456 8.26 24.56 -5.49
C ILE A 456 9.14 25.56 -6.23
N LEU A 457 10.39 25.72 -5.81
CA LEU A 457 11.36 26.53 -6.54
C LEU A 457 12.05 25.66 -7.59
N THR A 458 11.84 25.96 -8.88
CA THR A 458 12.49 25.28 -10.00
C THR A 458 13.18 26.28 -10.90
N PHE A 459 14.18 25.87 -11.68
CA PHE A 459 14.73 26.74 -12.73
C PHE A 459 13.67 27.02 -13.80
N ALA A 460 13.56 28.25 -14.27
CA ALA A 460 12.56 28.61 -15.29
C ALA A 460 12.83 27.85 -16.61
N PRO A 461 11.91 27.00 -17.10
CA PRO A 461 12.08 26.31 -18.38
C PRO A 461 12.27 27.32 -19.52
N LYS A 462 13.33 27.19 -20.30
CA LYS A 462 13.57 28.02 -21.50
C LYS A 462 12.87 27.47 -22.74
N ILE A 463 12.25 26.29 -22.62
CA ILE A 463 11.72 25.49 -23.73
C ILE A 463 10.29 25.09 -23.37
N SER A 464 9.35 25.41 -24.25
CA SER A 464 7.94 25.08 -24.06
C SER A 464 7.62 23.63 -24.44
N GLU A 465 6.48 23.13 -23.97
CA GLU A 465 5.95 21.82 -24.39
C GLU A 465 5.76 21.73 -25.91
N ASP A 466 5.29 22.83 -26.53
CA ASP A 466 5.09 22.92 -27.98
C ASP A 466 6.40 22.81 -28.77
N ASP A 467 7.50 23.35 -28.23
CA ASP A 467 8.83 23.19 -28.83
C ASP A 467 9.26 21.71 -28.83
N ILE A 468 8.98 20.98 -27.75
CA ILE A 468 9.27 19.54 -27.66
C ILE A 468 8.42 18.77 -28.65
N LYS A 469 7.11 19.04 -28.73
CA LYS A 469 6.20 18.38 -29.68
C LYS A 469 6.61 18.61 -31.13
N LYS A 470 7.14 19.79 -31.47
CA LYS A 470 7.67 20.09 -32.82
C LYS A 470 8.95 19.33 -33.14
N CYS A 471 9.82 19.10 -32.15
CA CYS A 471 11.12 18.46 -32.37
C CYS A 471 11.05 16.92 -32.51
N TYR A 472 10.04 16.25 -31.93
CA TYR A 472 9.98 14.79 -31.87
C TYR A 472 8.74 14.23 -32.59
N LYS A 473 8.95 13.61 -33.75
CA LYS A 473 7.91 12.97 -34.57
C LYS A 473 7.67 11.54 -34.10
N SER A 474 6.90 11.31 -33.02
CA SER A 474 6.29 10.03 -32.56
C SER A 474 6.11 9.98 -31.03
N ILE A 475 5.48 11.00 -30.45
CA ILE A 475 5.28 11.13 -29.01
C ILE A 475 3.85 10.71 -28.65
N ALA A 476 3.72 9.81 -27.67
CA ALA A 476 2.45 9.43 -27.05
C ALA A 476 2.07 10.36 -25.87
N GLY A 477 3.04 11.04 -25.25
CA GLY A 477 2.80 12.05 -24.21
C GLY A 477 4.04 12.85 -23.84
N VAL A 478 3.85 14.08 -23.35
CA VAL A 478 4.91 14.94 -22.79
C VAL A 478 4.46 15.40 -21.41
N ASP A 479 5.30 15.24 -20.39
CA ASP A 479 5.05 15.72 -19.03
C ASP A 479 6.23 16.57 -18.54
N LEU A 480 5.96 17.67 -17.83
CA LEU A 480 7.00 18.41 -17.12
C LEU A 480 7.39 17.65 -15.84
N ILE A 481 8.68 17.43 -15.63
CA ILE A 481 9.27 16.78 -14.47
C ILE A 481 10.13 17.79 -13.71
N ASN A 482 9.88 17.93 -12.41
CA ASN A 482 10.70 18.70 -11.49
C ASN A 482 11.67 17.74 -10.78
N TYR A 483 12.89 17.68 -11.31
CA TYR A 483 13.97 16.80 -10.83
C TYR A 483 14.67 17.42 -9.60
N PRO A 484 14.85 16.68 -8.48
CA PRO A 484 15.29 17.26 -7.23
C PRO A 484 16.76 17.66 -7.26
N LEU A 485 17.05 18.84 -6.72
CA LEU A 485 18.39 19.33 -6.44
C LEU A 485 18.47 19.83 -5.00
N TRP A 486 19.67 19.77 -4.43
CA TRP A 486 19.99 20.45 -3.19
C TRP A 486 20.77 21.72 -3.50
N LYS A 487 20.20 22.87 -3.16
CA LYS A 487 20.89 24.15 -3.22
C LYS A 487 21.57 24.40 -1.89
N VAL A 488 22.88 24.56 -1.92
CA VAL A 488 23.73 24.74 -0.74
C VAL A 488 24.33 26.13 -0.79
N LYS A 489 24.02 26.96 0.20
CA LYS A 489 24.66 28.27 0.39
C LYS A 489 25.69 28.17 1.51
N GLY A 490 26.86 28.75 1.29
CA GLY A 490 27.93 28.73 2.27
C GLY A 490 29.06 29.68 1.94
N VAL A 491 30.08 29.68 2.79
CA VAL A 491 31.28 30.50 2.62
C VAL A 491 32.46 29.61 2.23
N TYR A 492 33.10 29.92 1.12
CA TYR A 492 34.31 29.26 0.63
C TYR A 492 35.36 30.33 0.32
N GLU A 493 36.54 30.25 0.94
CA GLU A 493 37.64 31.22 0.76
C GLU A 493 37.16 32.68 0.79
N ASP A 494 36.46 33.04 1.87
CA ASP A 494 35.93 34.37 2.17
C ASP A 494 34.87 34.90 1.19
N SER A 495 34.33 34.04 0.31
CA SER A 495 33.26 34.39 -0.63
C SER A 495 31.98 33.60 -0.30
N ASP A 496 30.84 34.29 -0.30
CA ASP A 496 29.53 33.62 -0.26
C ASP A 496 29.25 33.00 -1.63
N ILE A 497 29.05 31.68 -1.65
CA ILE A 497 28.77 30.93 -2.88
C ILE A 497 27.51 30.09 -2.73
N THR A 498 26.88 29.78 -3.87
CA THR A 498 25.74 28.86 -3.97
C THR A 498 26.10 27.77 -4.95
N ILE A 499 26.05 26.51 -4.51
CA ILE A 499 26.32 25.33 -5.33
C ILE A 499 25.11 24.39 -5.32
N PHE A 500 25.00 23.54 -6.34
CA PHE A 500 23.88 22.64 -6.52
C PHE A 500 24.35 21.18 -6.55
N PHE A 501 23.68 20.32 -5.80
CA PHE A 501 23.90 18.88 -5.83
C PHE A 501 22.69 18.16 -6.42
N ASP A 502 22.95 17.11 -7.20
CA ASP A 502 21.93 16.21 -7.71
C ASP A 502 21.23 15.46 -6.56
N GLY A 503 19.91 15.58 -6.47
CA GLY A 503 19.12 14.98 -5.40
C GLY A 503 19.04 13.45 -5.45
N LEU A 504 19.44 12.81 -6.56
CA LEU A 504 19.43 11.35 -6.71
C LEU A 504 20.82 10.73 -6.61
N SER A 505 21.84 11.35 -7.22
CA SER A 505 23.22 10.81 -7.20
C SER A 505 24.08 11.37 -6.07
N GLY A 506 23.87 12.64 -5.68
CA GLY A 506 24.73 13.36 -4.74
C GLY A 506 25.96 14.00 -5.39
N GLU A 507 26.02 14.04 -6.72
CA GLU A 507 27.08 14.72 -7.49
C GLU A 507 26.82 16.22 -7.59
N LEU A 508 27.87 17.03 -7.78
CA LEU A 508 27.74 18.46 -8.04
C LEU A 508 27.25 18.71 -9.46
N ILE A 509 26.34 19.66 -9.62
CA ILE A 509 25.82 20.12 -10.90
C ILE A 509 26.22 21.57 -11.11
N TYR A 510 26.70 21.88 -12.31
CA TYR A 510 27.18 23.22 -12.66
C TYR A 510 26.96 23.51 -14.15
N GLN A 511 27.03 24.79 -14.51
CA GLN A 511 26.91 25.24 -15.89
C GLN A 511 28.28 25.49 -16.51
N PHE A 512 28.53 24.89 -17.68
CA PHE A 512 29.69 25.17 -18.52
C PHE A 512 29.22 25.68 -19.89
N GLY A 513 29.35 26.99 -20.11
CA GLY A 513 28.76 27.66 -21.27
C GLY A 513 27.23 27.55 -21.26
N LYS A 514 26.66 26.87 -22.28
CA LYS A 514 25.20 26.62 -22.37
C LYS A 514 24.78 25.25 -21.83
N ARG A 515 25.70 24.49 -21.25
CA ARG A 515 25.49 23.09 -20.85
C ARG A 515 25.41 22.98 -19.35
N ILE A 516 24.54 22.09 -18.87
CA ILE A 516 24.56 21.63 -17.49
C ILE A 516 25.36 20.34 -17.45
N GLU A 517 26.42 20.34 -16.66
CA GLU A 517 27.33 19.21 -16.47
C GLU A 517 27.25 18.75 -15.00
N GLN A 518 27.77 17.55 -14.72
CA GLN A 518 27.85 17.01 -13.37
C GLN A 518 29.22 16.42 -13.08
N THR A 519 29.62 16.41 -11.82
CA THR A 519 30.80 15.67 -11.37
C THR A 519 30.56 14.16 -11.43
N ASN A 520 31.65 13.40 -11.34
CA ASN A 520 31.60 11.95 -11.18
C ASN A 520 32.38 11.56 -9.93
N TYR A 521 31.86 10.55 -9.22
CA TYR A 521 32.48 9.90 -8.07
C TYR A 521 32.67 10.78 -6.82
N LEU A 522 32.07 11.97 -6.77
CA LEU A 522 32.20 12.88 -5.64
C LEU A 522 31.58 12.29 -4.38
N ARG A 523 30.41 11.66 -4.51
CA ARG A 523 29.76 11.00 -3.37
C ARG A 523 30.57 9.82 -2.86
N ASP A 524 31.19 9.07 -3.76
CA ASP A 524 31.93 7.87 -3.41
C ASP A 524 33.19 8.18 -2.57
N LEU A 525 33.66 9.43 -2.59
CA LEU A 525 34.73 9.90 -1.71
C LEU A 525 34.38 9.76 -0.22
N LEU A 526 33.09 9.80 0.16
CA LEU A 526 32.67 9.56 1.54
C LEU A 526 32.99 8.13 2.02
N ASN A 527 33.11 7.17 1.09
CA ASN A 527 33.44 5.78 1.39
C ASN A 527 34.96 5.54 1.49
N LEU A 528 35.79 6.55 1.24
CA LEU A 528 37.24 6.44 1.32
C LEU A 528 37.75 6.60 2.76
N THR A 529 38.88 5.95 3.06
CA THR A 529 39.55 6.13 4.35
C THR A 529 39.99 7.58 4.53
N GLN A 530 40.27 8.00 5.76
CA GLN A 530 40.73 9.37 6.03
C GLN A 530 42.00 9.71 5.22
N LYS A 531 42.99 8.81 5.22
CA LYS A 531 44.24 8.98 4.44
C LYS A 531 43.97 9.14 2.95
N GLN A 532 43.10 8.31 2.39
CA GLN A 532 42.71 8.38 0.97
C GLN A 532 42.02 9.70 0.64
N ARG A 533 41.13 10.18 1.50
CA ARG A 533 40.47 11.49 1.32
C ARG A 533 41.46 12.64 1.37
N GLU A 534 42.39 12.65 2.33
CA GLU A 534 43.43 13.68 2.44
C GLU A 534 44.31 13.74 1.18
N ILE A 535 44.70 12.57 0.64
CA ILE A 535 45.44 12.46 -0.63
C ILE A 535 44.64 13.02 -1.80
N ILE A 536 43.36 12.64 -1.93
CA ILE A 536 42.48 13.12 -2.99
C ILE A 536 42.28 14.64 -2.90
N MET A 537 42.01 15.18 -1.71
CA MET A 537 41.82 16.61 -1.49
C MET A 537 43.10 17.41 -1.80
N TYR A 538 44.27 16.88 -1.45
CA TYR A 538 45.54 17.49 -1.84
C TYR A 538 45.71 17.53 -3.37
N LEU A 539 45.46 16.42 -4.06
CA LEU A 539 45.55 16.37 -5.52
C LEU A 539 44.50 17.26 -6.22
N MET A 540 43.31 17.43 -5.64
CA MET A 540 42.31 18.38 -6.15
C MET A 540 42.82 19.81 -6.14
N LYS A 541 43.59 20.19 -5.12
CA LYS A 541 44.15 21.53 -4.97
C LYS A 541 45.38 21.76 -5.86
N GLU A 542 46.31 20.82 -5.88
CA GLU A 542 47.59 20.97 -6.59
C GLU A 542 47.52 20.51 -8.06
N ASN A 543 46.40 19.90 -8.48
CA ASN A 543 46.11 19.38 -9.82
C ASN A 543 46.97 18.17 -10.24
N VAL A 544 48.29 18.24 -10.04
CA VAL A 544 49.25 17.17 -10.32
C VAL A 544 50.37 17.21 -9.26
N SER A 545 50.76 16.06 -8.70
CA SER A 545 51.88 16.01 -7.74
C SER A 545 52.59 14.65 -7.71
N ASP A 546 53.84 14.63 -7.25
CA ASP A 546 54.59 13.40 -6.97
C ASP A 546 54.39 12.90 -5.52
N THR A 547 54.83 11.67 -5.26
CA THR A 547 54.74 11.02 -3.93
C THR A 547 55.45 11.83 -2.83
N LYS A 548 56.57 12.49 -3.15
CA LYS A 548 57.43 13.20 -2.19
C LYS A 548 56.76 14.47 -1.68
N ASN A 549 56.12 15.21 -2.57
CA ASN A 549 55.39 16.43 -2.24
C ASN A 549 54.11 16.10 -1.44
N ILE A 550 53.40 15.03 -1.81
CA ILE A 550 52.24 14.54 -1.04
C ILE A 550 52.66 14.12 0.37
N SER A 551 53.77 13.39 0.51
CA SER A 551 54.33 12.95 1.80
C SER A 551 54.67 14.12 2.69
N LYS A 552 55.37 15.11 2.13
CA LYS A 552 55.74 16.32 2.86
C LYS A 552 54.52 17.14 3.29
N ALA A 553 53.50 17.25 2.45
CA ALA A 553 52.32 18.07 2.73
C ALA A 553 51.37 17.43 3.75
N LEU A 554 51.21 16.09 3.72
CA LEU A 554 50.26 15.37 4.57
C LEU A 554 50.90 14.72 5.82
N GLY A 555 52.24 14.73 5.92
CA GLY A 555 52.96 14.08 7.03
C GLY A 555 52.86 12.55 7.03
N LEU A 556 52.53 11.95 5.89
CA LEU A 556 52.40 10.50 5.70
C LEU A 556 53.71 9.90 5.18
N SER A 557 54.00 8.64 5.52
CA SER A 557 55.17 7.94 5.00
C SER A 557 55.05 7.72 3.49
N MET A 558 56.20 7.66 2.79
CA MET A 558 56.22 7.41 1.35
C MET A 558 55.61 6.06 0.97
N ASP A 559 55.74 5.05 1.84
CA ASP A 559 55.16 3.72 1.63
C ASP A 559 53.64 3.70 1.84
N ASP A 560 53.13 4.46 2.82
CA ASP A 560 51.69 4.64 3.02
C ASP A 560 51.05 5.28 1.78
N ILE A 561 51.65 6.34 1.23
CA ILE A 561 51.11 7.01 0.04
C ILE A 561 51.13 6.08 -1.17
N LYS A 562 52.22 5.32 -1.38
CA LYS A 562 52.28 4.34 -2.48
C LYS A 562 51.21 3.27 -2.36
N ASN A 563 50.94 2.79 -1.15
CA ASN A 563 49.90 1.78 -0.89
C ASN A 563 48.50 2.34 -1.15
N GLU A 564 48.19 3.53 -0.63
CA GLU A 564 46.90 4.17 -0.85
C GLU A 564 46.69 4.57 -2.32
N MET A 565 47.74 5.04 -3.00
CA MET A 565 47.66 5.36 -4.44
C MET A 565 47.34 4.16 -5.30
N LYS A 566 47.86 2.96 -4.99
CA LYS A 566 47.47 1.74 -5.71
C LYS A 566 45.96 1.47 -5.61
N ILE A 567 45.37 1.74 -4.45
CA ILE A 567 43.93 1.55 -4.22
C ILE A 567 43.13 2.64 -4.94
N LEU A 568 43.58 3.89 -4.90
CA LEU A 568 42.92 5.00 -5.58
C LEU A 568 42.98 4.85 -7.12
N MET A 569 44.09 4.37 -7.65
CA MET A 569 44.25 4.06 -9.08
C MET A 569 43.39 2.87 -9.51
N SER A 570 43.30 1.80 -8.69
CA SER A 570 42.45 0.63 -9.04
C SER A 570 40.97 0.97 -9.08
N LYS A 571 40.55 1.98 -8.31
CA LYS A 571 39.18 2.54 -8.33
C LYS A 571 39.02 3.70 -9.32
N ASN A 572 40.05 3.99 -10.12
CA ASN A 572 40.07 5.01 -11.16
C ASN A 572 39.89 6.47 -10.68
N TYR A 573 40.16 6.76 -9.40
CA TYR A 573 40.13 8.13 -8.85
C TYR A 573 41.36 8.95 -9.23
N VAL A 574 42.49 8.28 -9.43
CA VAL A 574 43.80 8.88 -9.72
C VAL A 574 44.41 8.16 -10.92
N VAL A 575 45.09 8.91 -11.78
CA VAL A 575 45.87 8.42 -12.92
C VAL A 575 47.34 8.77 -12.70
N ALA A 576 48.23 7.84 -13.00
CA ALA A 576 49.67 8.07 -12.98
C ALA A 576 50.18 8.45 -14.37
N GLU A 577 50.94 9.54 -14.44
CA GLU A 577 51.68 9.99 -15.62
C GLU A 577 53.18 10.05 -15.26
N GLY A 578 53.89 8.92 -15.40
CA GLY A 578 55.27 8.79 -14.91
C GLY A 578 55.32 8.75 -13.38
N ASP A 579 56.14 9.62 -12.78
CA ASP A 579 56.26 9.78 -11.31
C ASP A 579 55.21 10.73 -10.72
N LEU A 580 54.34 11.29 -11.56
CA LEU A 580 53.29 12.24 -11.18
C LEU A 580 51.92 11.56 -11.12
N PHE A 581 51.12 12.00 -10.15
CA PHE A 581 49.73 11.59 -9.98
C PHE A 581 48.81 12.75 -10.28
N LYS A 582 47.75 12.46 -11.04
CA LYS A 582 46.70 13.39 -11.41
C LYS A 582 45.35 12.83 -11.00
N ILE A 583 44.47 13.67 -10.48
CA ILE A 583 43.12 13.25 -10.15
C ILE A 583 42.28 13.06 -11.43
N ASN A 584 41.50 11.99 -11.48
CA ASN A 584 40.56 11.69 -12.58
C ASN A 584 39.16 12.25 -12.33
N ILE A 585 39.01 13.08 -11.29
CA ILE A 585 37.83 13.88 -10.98
C ILE A 585 38.13 15.30 -11.45
N ILE A 586 37.14 15.96 -12.05
CA ILE A 586 37.27 17.34 -12.52
C ILE A 586 37.74 18.23 -11.33
N PRO A 587 38.85 18.99 -11.45
CA PRO A 587 39.26 19.92 -10.39
C PRO A 587 38.12 20.89 -10.07
N ILE A 588 37.67 20.89 -8.82
CA ILE A 588 36.47 21.61 -8.40
C ILE A 588 36.87 22.96 -7.80
N ASP A 589 36.90 23.99 -8.63
CA ASP A 589 36.86 25.37 -8.13
C ASP A 589 35.41 25.74 -7.83
N LEU A 590 35.02 25.66 -6.56
CA LEU A 590 33.65 25.91 -6.13
C LEU A 590 33.14 27.31 -6.52
N LYS A 591 34.03 28.30 -6.67
CA LYS A 591 33.65 29.66 -7.12
C LYS A 591 33.18 29.70 -8.57
N LYS A 592 33.58 28.71 -9.38
CA LYS A 592 33.17 28.57 -10.78
C LYS A 592 31.94 27.69 -10.97
N LEU A 593 31.42 27.07 -9.92
CA LEU A 593 30.26 26.19 -9.98
C LEU A 593 28.97 26.96 -9.69
N PHE A 594 28.32 27.45 -10.75
CA PHE A 594 27.01 28.10 -10.66
C PHE A 594 26.11 27.67 -11.82
N ILE A 595 24.83 28.03 -11.74
CA ILE A 595 23.85 27.90 -12.82
C ILE A 595 23.27 29.30 -13.05
N GLU A 596 23.47 29.86 -14.24
CA GLU A 596 22.96 31.17 -14.66
C GLU A 596 21.48 31.07 -15.06
N SER A 597 20.63 30.80 -14.08
CA SER A 597 19.19 30.80 -14.28
C SER A 597 18.47 31.10 -12.98
N ASP A 598 17.41 31.89 -13.07
CA ASP A 598 16.58 32.21 -11.91
C ASP A 598 15.75 31.00 -11.47
N LEU A 599 15.59 30.88 -10.16
CA LEU A 599 14.64 29.98 -9.54
C LEU A 599 13.28 30.69 -9.46
N VAL A 600 12.26 30.06 -10.02
CA VAL A 600 10.89 30.56 -10.04
C VAL A 600 9.98 29.63 -9.26
N PRO A 601 8.97 30.16 -8.55
CA PRO A 601 7.96 29.34 -7.92
C PRO A 601 7.01 28.77 -8.98
N VAL A 602 6.82 27.46 -9.01
CA VAL A 602 5.86 26.80 -9.91
C VAL A 602 4.94 25.85 -9.16
N GLU A 603 3.73 25.69 -9.69
CA GLU A 603 2.71 24.75 -9.20
C GLU A 603 2.50 23.57 -10.17
N GLU A 604 3.12 23.62 -11.35
CA GLU A 604 2.98 22.63 -12.42
C GLU A 604 4.18 21.67 -12.51
N GLY A 605 3.91 20.46 -13.01
CA GLY A 605 4.91 19.42 -13.24
C GLY A 605 5.01 18.36 -12.13
N ILE A 606 5.46 17.17 -12.51
CA ILE A 606 5.61 16.01 -11.63
C ILE A 606 6.89 16.18 -10.82
N LYS A 607 6.76 16.29 -9.50
CA LYS A 607 7.90 16.37 -8.58
C LYS A 607 8.49 14.98 -8.32
N ILE A 608 9.82 14.89 -8.40
CA ILE A 608 10.59 13.71 -7.97
C ILE A 608 11.23 14.04 -6.61
N ASP A 609 11.14 13.10 -5.67
CA ASP A 609 11.77 13.26 -4.36
C ASP A 609 13.26 12.91 -4.40
N ALA A 610 14.07 13.68 -3.66
CA ALA A 610 15.49 13.41 -3.51
C ALA A 610 15.71 12.06 -2.82
N LYS A 611 16.59 11.23 -3.37
CA LYS A 611 17.06 9.99 -2.71
C LYS A 611 18.17 10.27 -1.71
N ILE A 612 18.92 11.35 -1.91
CA ILE A 612 20.03 11.75 -1.05
C ILE A 612 19.53 12.73 0.00
N THR A 613 19.90 12.50 1.26
CA THR A 613 19.54 13.39 2.37
C THR A 613 20.40 14.65 2.37
N SER A 614 19.87 15.74 2.91
CA SER A 614 20.62 17.00 3.10
C SER A 614 21.85 16.83 4.00
N GLU A 615 21.85 15.85 4.90
CA GLU A 615 23.00 15.52 5.76
C GLU A 615 24.18 14.97 4.96
N ILE A 616 23.92 14.09 4.00
CA ILE A 616 24.95 13.56 3.10
C ILE A 616 25.52 14.70 2.25
N VAL A 617 24.66 15.56 1.70
CA VAL A 617 25.07 16.74 0.93
C VAL A 617 25.91 17.71 1.76
N ARG A 618 25.51 17.96 3.02
CA ARG A 618 26.28 18.76 3.96
C ARG A 618 27.68 18.19 4.16
N SER A 619 27.77 16.87 4.34
CA SER A 619 29.04 16.17 4.58
C SER A 619 29.98 16.30 3.37
N ILE A 620 29.45 16.20 2.15
CA ILE A 620 30.24 16.39 0.92
C ILE A 620 30.69 17.85 0.77
N ALA A 621 29.78 18.80 1.00
CA ALA A 621 30.09 20.23 0.89
C ALA A 621 31.17 20.67 1.90
N GLU A 622 31.06 20.23 3.16
CA GLU A 622 32.04 20.52 4.21
C GLU A 622 33.38 19.83 3.92
N MET A 623 33.38 18.61 3.37
CA MET A 623 34.59 17.93 2.91
C MET A 623 35.33 18.73 1.82
N LEU A 624 34.59 19.42 0.94
CA LEU A 624 35.17 20.31 -0.09
C LEU A 624 35.61 21.68 0.46
N GLY A 625 35.53 21.90 1.77
CA GLY A 625 35.93 23.15 2.43
C GLY A 625 34.86 24.23 2.46
N LEU A 626 33.62 23.94 2.07
CA LEU A 626 32.51 24.90 2.17
C LEU A 626 31.96 24.95 3.59
N LYS A 627 31.93 26.13 4.20
CA LYS A 627 31.21 26.36 5.46
C LYS A 627 29.71 26.54 5.16
N VAL A 628 28.95 25.47 5.29
CA VAL A 628 27.53 25.42 4.91
C VAL A 628 26.66 26.24 5.86
N LYS A 629 26.00 27.28 5.32
CA LYS A 629 25.03 28.12 6.03
C LYS A 629 23.61 27.57 5.91
N GLU A 630 23.20 27.21 4.69
CA GLU A 630 21.83 26.83 4.37
C GLU A 630 21.81 25.71 3.33
N ILE A 631 20.89 24.76 3.49
CA ILE A 631 20.58 23.75 2.49
C ILE A 631 19.07 23.77 2.26
N GLU A 632 18.67 24.04 1.03
CA GLU A 632 17.26 24.05 0.63
C GLU A 632 17.03 23.12 -0.58
N THR A 633 15.86 22.50 -0.65
CA THR A 633 15.48 21.69 -1.82
C THR A 633 14.97 22.61 -2.92
N VAL A 634 15.56 22.49 -4.10
CA VAL A 634 15.11 23.16 -5.33
C VAL A 634 14.95 22.11 -6.43
N TYR A 635 14.44 22.51 -7.59
CA TYR A 635 14.17 21.59 -8.69
C TYR A 635 14.79 22.05 -10.00
N PHE A 636 15.02 21.08 -10.87
CA PHE A 636 15.46 21.28 -12.23
C PHE A 636 14.41 20.75 -13.20
N PRO A 637 13.95 21.55 -14.18
CA PRO A 637 12.89 21.13 -15.09
C PRO A 637 13.43 20.20 -16.19
N TYR A 638 12.74 19.09 -16.40
CA TYR A 638 12.93 18.19 -17.54
C TYR A 638 11.59 17.94 -18.23
N TRP A 639 11.59 17.79 -19.54
CA TRP A 639 10.46 17.26 -20.29
C TRP A 639 10.59 15.74 -20.39
N SER A 640 9.67 15.01 -19.76
CA SER A 640 9.47 13.58 -19.96
C SER A 640 8.75 13.37 -21.28
N VAL A 641 9.40 12.66 -22.22
CA VAL A 641 8.83 12.31 -23.51
C VAL A 641 8.56 10.82 -23.58
N LEU A 642 7.28 10.45 -23.65
CA LEU A 642 6.82 9.08 -23.86
C LEU A 642 6.65 8.81 -25.34
N THR A 643 7.35 7.81 -25.87
CA THR A 643 7.21 7.38 -27.27
C THR A 643 6.09 6.34 -27.44
N TYR A 644 5.53 6.19 -28.64
CA TYR A 644 4.53 5.13 -28.94
C TYR A 644 5.05 3.70 -28.74
N LYS A 645 6.37 3.51 -28.64
CA LYS A 645 7.01 2.22 -28.28
C LYS A 645 7.15 2.04 -26.77
N ASN A 646 6.44 2.85 -25.98
CA ASN A 646 6.44 2.84 -24.52
C ASN A 646 7.82 3.05 -23.87
N ARG A 647 8.70 3.82 -24.53
CA ARG A 647 9.98 4.29 -23.94
C ARG A 647 9.85 5.72 -23.48
N ARG A 648 10.41 6.04 -22.30
CA ARG A 648 10.40 7.38 -21.71
C ARG A 648 11.80 7.92 -21.58
N PHE A 649 11.99 9.15 -22.05
CA PHE A 649 13.26 9.85 -21.97
C PHE A 649 13.08 11.24 -21.37
N LEU A 650 14.11 11.74 -20.69
CA LEU A 650 14.16 13.10 -20.19
C LEU A 650 14.90 14.01 -21.15
N ILE A 651 14.33 15.19 -21.40
CA ILE A 651 14.95 16.27 -22.16
C ILE A 651 15.11 17.46 -21.22
N ASN A 652 16.32 18.00 -21.12
CA ASN A 652 16.61 19.17 -20.31
C ASN A 652 15.81 20.37 -20.82
N ALA A 653 14.99 20.96 -19.94
CA ALA A 653 14.09 22.05 -20.29
C ALA A 653 14.77 23.44 -20.32
N LEU A 654 16.09 23.51 -20.12
CA LEU A 654 16.91 24.70 -20.37
C LEU A 654 17.65 24.65 -21.72
N ASP A 655 18.13 23.48 -22.18
CA ASP A 655 19.04 23.37 -23.33
C ASP A 655 18.62 22.39 -24.46
N LYS A 656 17.45 21.75 -24.35
CA LYS A 656 16.85 20.79 -25.31
C LYS A 656 17.59 19.46 -25.44
N ARG A 657 18.55 19.14 -24.57
CA ARG A 657 19.33 17.89 -24.70
C ARG A 657 18.65 16.70 -24.05
N LEU A 658 18.73 15.56 -24.73
CA LEU A 658 18.35 14.25 -24.21
C LEU A 658 19.34 13.83 -23.11
N ASP A 659 18.83 13.58 -21.90
CA ASP A 659 19.62 13.15 -20.75
C ASP A 659 19.36 11.66 -20.45
N LEU A 660 20.10 10.79 -21.16
CA LEU A 660 19.97 9.34 -21.01
C LEU A 660 20.42 8.85 -19.63
N ASN A 661 21.34 9.54 -18.97
CA ASN A 661 21.86 9.13 -17.67
C ASN A 661 20.79 9.34 -16.60
N LYS A 662 20.17 10.52 -16.54
CA LYS A 662 19.06 10.76 -15.62
C LYS A 662 17.81 9.96 -15.97
N SER A 663 17.57 9.72 -17.27
CA SER A 663 16.53 8.78 -17.71
C SER A 663 16.75 7.39 -17.11
N LYS A 664 17.99 6.87 -17.04
CA LYS A 664 18.25 5.55 -16.43
C LYS A 664 18.16 5.55 -14.90
N ILE A 665 18.50 6.64 -14.23
CA ILE A 665 18.51 6.73 -12.76
C ILE A 665 17.10 6.70 -12.17
N ILE A 666 16.11 7.16 -12.93
CA ILE A 666 14.70 7.10 -12.56
C ILE A 666 14.15 5.78 -13.11
N SER A 667 13.78 4.84 -12.23
CA SER A 667 13.41 3.45 -12.56
C SER A 667 12.27 3.30 -13.58
N ASP A 668 11.54 4.36 -13.86
CA ASP A 668 10.38 4.42 -14.75
C ASP A 668 10.71 4.96 -16.16
N PHE A 669 11.99 5.27 -16.42
CA PHE A 669 12.49 5.89 -17.66
C PHE A 669 13.57 4.97 -18.28
N VAL A 670 13.61 4.87 -19.62
CA VAL A 670 14.31 3.79 -20.37
C VAL A 670 15.12 4.35 -21.52
#